data_AF-A0A9Q5HVS3-F1
#
_entry.id   AF-A0A9Q5HVS3-F1
#
_cell.length_a   1.000
_cell.length_b   1.000
_cell.length_c   1.000
_cell.angle_alpha   90.00
_cell.angle_beta   90.00
_cell.angle_gamma   90.00
#
_symmetry.space_group_name_H-M   'P 1'
#
loop_
_entity.id
_entity.type
_entity.pdbx_description
1 polymer ?
#
loop_
_entity_poly.entity_id
_entity_poly.type
_entity_poly.pdbx_seq_one_letter_code
_entity_poly.pdbx_strand_id
1 'polypeptide(L)'
;MLRVLLGLVVPLIVATCVNGKLAWNSTQFLFTFGDSYTTDGFNISAGVDSSVPGFAAHITLRTPKYLIWHREEQPLILRWLLLLNRQYFQIRSIVDQVAQFDQVLASKPIGAEWSSSNSLFAFWIGINDVGDSFGWTNITQSGFHQVLMARLFGQVEDLYQKGARSFLFLTVPPTDRAPLIIEQGAGAVALLTSALEDYNSQLVENVRAFRTNHTDTDALVFDTQPIFNTLLDNAETFGFVNGTGFCDAYQNGTPEITTQIPPCAPVSSYFWLNSLHPLFTVHNILAHSISTFLTTTTKMSINVARNIRVPTVTPKSQPAQWSRRKSTIPSSIFEAKARVRDARRSSSQATTTPAPSVRPTPAPQFQQRPTRNILREPLPLIRQTAREVLDSSFVGMSGGQIFHEMMLRHGVKHIFGYPGGAILPVFDAIYNSKYFDFILPRHEQGAGHMAEGYASVSGKPGVILVTSGPGATNVVTPMQDALSDGIPMVVFCGQVATSAIGSDAFQEADTVGISRSCTKWNVMVKDIAELPRRINEAFKIATSGRPGPVLVDLPKDVTAGILRTPLPYKDTTPGSPLGLPSNPLQSMQPPIDMPLIQQAANLINNAKKPLIYAGHGVLSSPLGPKLLSQLARGGNIPVTTTLHGLGCFDETDEKHSLHMLGMHGSAYANLAMQSADVIIALGGRFDDRVTGKIDTFAPSAREAALQGRGGIIHFEIQPKNINKVVEATVPILGDVISNLAALVPLIESSNPRAEWFAQIAEWKQRYPFTYVKSKEGDRSKPQEVIEELDRQTRDKKDKVVVSTGVGQHQMWAAQFFRWRTPRSLVTSGGLGTMGFGLPSSIGAKVAAPEKIVVDVDGDASFSMTAMELQTASQYNIGVKVIVLNNEFQGMVLQWQDLFYDARYSHTAMQNPDFVKLAQAMGVHAFRVHNAQELPGKMRELLEYDNSRPVLMECLVETNEHVFPMVPAGKALHEQILHPLLAKAAEKA
;
A
#
# COMPACT_ATOMS: atom_id res chain seq x y z
N MET A 1 15.05 7.51 -13.64
CA MET A 1 15.96 6.36 -13.84
C MET A 1 17.35 6.83 -13.46
N LEU A 2 17.87 6.45 -12.28
CA LEU A 2 19.19 6.89 -11.76
C LEU A 2 19.81 5.73 -10.98
N ARG A 3 21.03 5.29 -11.29
CA ARG A 3 21.45 3.92 -10.98
C ARG A 3 22.99 3.68 -10.98
N VAL A 4 23.53 3.30 -9.81
CA VAL A 4 24.94 2.93 -9.43
C VAL A 4 25.88 4.10 -9.09
N LEU A 5 26.50 4.09 -7.89
CA LEU A 5 27.95 4.37 -7.76
C LEU A 5 28.71 3.84 -6.52
N LEU A 6 28.11 3.06 -5.59
CA LEU A 6 28.92 2.29 -4.60
C LEU A 6 28.66 0.78 -4.51
N GLY A 7 27.68 0.26 -5.25
CA GLY A 7 27.38 -1.18 -5.31
C GLY A 7 28.40 -2.03 -6.08
N LEU A 8 29.69 -1.64 -6.15
CA LEU A 8 30.70 -2.24 -7.03
C LEU A 8 31.96 -2.78 -6.34
N VAL A 9 32.35 -2.29 -5.14
CA VAL A 9 33.45 -2.93 -4.39
C VAL A 9 33.12 -4.40 -4.07
N VAL A 10 31.87 -4.68 -3.70
CA VAL A 10 31.44 -6.04 -3.35
C VAL A 10 31.38 -6.97 -4.58
N PRO A 11 30.74 -6.62 -5.71
CA PRO A 11 30.87 -7.41 -6.94
C PRO A 11 32.30 -7.57 -7.45
N LEU A 12 33.20 -6.59 -7.29
CA LEU A 12 34.59 -6.77 -7.73
C LEU A 12 35.41 -7.66 -6.81
N ILE A 13 35.23 -7.61 -5.49
CA ILE A 13 35.85 -8.60 -4.58
C ILE A 13 35.39 -10.02 -4.95
N VAL A 14 34.10 -10.19 -5.27
CA VAL A 14 33.58 -11.46 -5.80
C VAL A 14 34.22 -11.81 -7.15
N ALA A 15 34.25 -10.88 -8.11
CA ALA A 15 34.74 -11.15 -9.47
C ALA A 15 36.26 -11.42 -9.54
N THR A 16 37.09 -10.78 -8.71
CA THR A 16 38.53 -11.07 -8.66
C THR A 16 38.85 -12.37 -7.92
N CYS A 17 38.05 -12.75 -6.92
CA CYS A 17 38.13 -14.08 -6.30
C CYS A 17 37.69 -15.20 -7.26
N VAL A 18 36.72 -14.95 -8.15
CA VAL A 18 36.20 -15.96 -9.10
C VAL A 18 37.17 -16.27 -10.25
N ASN A 19 37.97 -15.30 -10.72
CA ASN A 19 38.77 -15.43 -11.95
C ASN A 19 40.28 -15.72 -11.76
N GLY A 20 40.75 -16.00 -10.54
CA GLY A 20 42.18 -16.24 -10.26
C GLY A 20 42.43 -17.36 -9.25
N LYS A 21 43.27 -18.33 -9.61
CA LYS A 21 43.67 -19.51 -8.80
C LYS A 21 44.03 -19.15 -7.34
N LEU A 22 43.10 -19.36 -6.40
CA LEU A 22 43.28 -18.99 -4.99
C LEU A 22 42.78 -20.05 -4.01
N ALA A 23 43.32 -20.00 -2.79
CA ALA A 23 43.01 -20.94 -1.70
C ALA A 23 41.57 -20.82 -1.15
N TRP A 24 40.81 -19.81 -1.60
CA TRP A 24 39.41 -19.53 -1.22
C TRP A 24 38.40 -19.96 -2.30
N ASN A 25 38.79 -20.81 -3.25
CA ASN A 25 37.91 -21.35 -4.29
C ASN A 25 36.65 -22.10 -3.76
N SER A 26 36.56 -22.36 -2.45
CA SER A 26 35.42 -23.00 -1.78
C SER A 26 34.47 -22.04 -1.07
N THR A 27 34.71 -20.72 -1.08
CA THR A 27 33.80 -19.75 -0.42
C THR A 27 32.45 -19.69 -1.13
N GLN A 28 31.43 -20.24 -0.47
CA GLN A 28 30.04 -20.28 -0.92
C GLN A 28 29.22 -19.08 -0.43
N PHE A 29 29.67 -18.38 0.62
CA PHE A 29 28.90 -17.30 1.26
C PHE A 29 29.78 -16.10 1.64
N LEU A 30 29.81 -15.06 0.81
CA LEU A 30 30.32 -13.74 1.19
C LEU A 30 29.20 -12.91 1.83
N PHE A 31 29.44 -12.29 2.97
CA PHE A 31 28.57 -11.26 3.58
C PHE A 31 29.37 -9.97 3.73
N THR A 32 28.73 -8.83 3.51
CA THR A 32 29.37 -7.50 3.52
C THR A 32 28.50 -6.49 4.25
N PHE A 33 29.09 -5.77 5.21
CA PHE A 33 28.44 -4.77 6.06
C PHE A 33 29.22 -3.45 5.97
N GLY A 34 28.56 -2.31 5.86
CA GLY A 34 29.23 -1.01 5.79
C GLY A 34 28.31 0.20 5.89
N ASP A 35 28.88 1.40 5.96
CA ASP A 35 28.16 2.68 6.01
C ASP A 35 28.60 3.62 4.86
N SER A 36 27.64 4.14 4.08
CA SER A 36 27.87 4.43 2.65
C SER A 36 28.38 5.82 2.35
N TYR A 37 29.33 5.88 1.41
CA TYR A 37 29.75 7.06 0.66
C TYR A 37 28.81 7.40 -0.52
N THR A 38 27.50 7.33 -0.36
CA THR A 38 26.54 7.95 -1.30
C THR A 38 25.25 8.27 -0.58
N THR A 39 24.37 9.02 -1.24
CA THR A 39 22.94 9.07 -0.87
C THR A 39 22.27 7.69 -0.88
N ASP A 40 22.92 6.64 -1.38
CA ASP A 40 22.45 5.25 -1.43
C ASP A 40 23.22 4.35 -0.45
N GLY A 41 22.58 3.99 0.67
CA GLY A 41 23.15 3.13 1.72
C GLY A 41 23.73 1.80 1.21
N PHE A 42 24.67 1.21 1.98
CA PHE A 42 25.34 -0.05 1.62
C PHE A 42 24.36 -1.22 1.50
N ASN A 43 24.79 -2.19 0.70
CA ASN A 43 24.10 -3.45 0.47
C ASN A 43 24.86 -4.59 1.14
N ILE A 44 24.16 -5.48 1.85
CA ILE A 44 24.60 -6.87 1.95
C ILE A 44 24.39 -7.50 0.57
N SER A 45 25.43 -8.15 0.05
CA SER A 45 25.37 -8.99 -1.14
C SER A 45 25.97 -10.34 -0.78
N ALA A 46 25.20 -11.41 -0.99
CA ALA A 46 25.65 -12.79 -0.83
C ALA A 46 25.69 -13.55 -2.16
N GLY A 47 26.83 -14.19 -2.39
CA GLY A 47 27.16 -15.18 -3.44
C GLY A 47 28.27 -16.07 -2.85
N VAL A 48 28.52 -17.28 -3.33
CA VAL A 48 28.70 -17.74 -4.71
C VAL A 48 28.30 -19.22 -4.85
N ASP A 49 27.67 -19.60 -5.97
CA ASP A 49 27.81 -20.95 -6.52
C ASP A 49 28.32 -20.81 -7.97
N SER A 50 29.46 -21.42 -8.25
CA SER A 50 30.16 -21.35 -9.54
C SER A 50 29.80 -22.49 -10.50
N SER A 51 28.83 -23.34 -10.15
CA SER A 51 28.50 -24.57 -10.90
C SER A 51 27.24 -24.48 -11.79
N VAL A 52 26.45 -23.39 -11.72
CA VAL A 52 25.16 -23.27 -12.44
C VAL A 52 25.17 -22.13 -13.48
N PRO A 53 25.20 -22.43 -14.79
CA PRO A 53 25.04 -21.43 -15.84
C PRO A 53 23.63 -20.81 -15.77
N GLY A 54 23.54 -19.54 -15.38
CA GLY A 54 22.28 -18.79 -15.31
C GLY A 54 21.97 -18.14 -13.95
N PHE A 55 22.72 -18.47 -12.88
CA PHE A 55 22.50 -17.88 -11.54
C PHE A 55 23.48 -16.73 -11.22
N ALA A 56 23.36 -15.61 -11.95
CA ALA A 56 24.00 -14.36 -11.58
C ALA A 56 23.17 -13.59 -10.53
N ALA A 57 23.08 -14.12 -9.31
CA ALA A 57 22.32 -13.52 -8.20
C ALA A 57 23.07 -12.32 -7.56
N HIS A 58 23.45 -11.32 -8.36
CA HIS A 58 23.88 -10.03 -7.83
C HIS A 58 22.67 -9.22 -7.33
N ILE A 59 22.28 -9.45 -6.08
CA ILE A 59 21.29 -8.61 -5.40
C ILE A 59 21.95 -7.29 -4.99
N THR A 60 22.12 -6.38 -5.95
CA THR A 60 22.45 -4.98 -5.68
C THR A 60 21.15 -4.19 -5.48
N LEU A 61 20.71 -4.07 -4.23
CA LEU A 61 19.64 -3.12 -3.88
C LEU A 61 20.14 -1.69 -4.16
N ARG A 62 19.22 -0.77 -4.48
CA ARG A 62 19.58 0.62 -4.84
C ARG A 62 18.61 1.59 -4.19
N THR A 63 19.17 2.50 -3.39
CA THR A 63 18.51 3.64 -2.71
C THR A 63 17.56 3.28 -1.54
N PRO A 64 17.47 4.06 -0.44
CA PRO A 64 18.58 4.42 0.46
C PRO A 64 18.27 4.37 2.00
N LYS A 65 19.31 4.61 2.84
CA LYS A 65 19.33 4.99 4.29
C LYS A 65 19.13 3.87 5.36
N TYR A 66 19.94 3.69 6.42
CA TYR A 66 21.34 4.03 6.82
C TYR A 66 21.77 3.06 7.95
N LEU A 67 23.07 2.92 8.26
CA LEU A 67 23.51 2.76 9.67
C LEU A 67 23.60 4.16 10.27
N ILE A 68 22.81 4.46 11.31
CA ILE A 68 22.97 5.67 12.13
C ILE A 68 22.82 5.30 13.60
N TRP A 69 23.73 5.80 14.42
CA TRP A 69 23.64 5.75 15.88
C TRP A 69 22.73 6.88 16.36
N HIS A 70 21.44 6.57 16.52
CA HIS A 70 20.44 7.60 16.77
C HIS A 70 20.70 8.38 18.08
N ARG A 71 20.80 9.70 17.95
CA ARG A 71 21.21 10.67 18.99
C ARG A 71 20.26 10.81 20.18
N GLU A 72 19.05 10.26 20.09
CA GLU A 72 17.90 10.77 20.87
C GLU A 72 17.59 10.04 22.18
N GLU A 73 18.15 8.85 22.44
CA GLU A 73 17.79 8.06 23.62
C GLU A 73 19.02 7.61 24.42
N GLN A 74 18.98 7.83 25.75
CA GLN A 74 19.86 7.20 26.73
C GLN A 74 19.13 5.99 27.34
N PRO A 75 19.72 4.78 27.35
CA PRO A 75 21.01 4.43 26.77
C PRO A 75 20.97 4.43 25.24
N LEU A 76 22.12 4.70 24.60
CA LEU A 76 22.33 4.62 23.14
C LEU A 76 21.58 3.40 22.56
N ILE A 77 20.77 3.58 21.50
CA ILE A 77 20.06 2.46 20.86
C ILE A 77 20.58 2.28 19.44
N LEU A 78 21.12 1.09 19.15
CA LEU A 78 21.35 0.68 17.76
C LEU A 78 20.01 0.40 17.09
N ARG A 79 19.75 1.07 15.97
CA ARG A 79 18.57 0.82 15.13
C ARG A 79 19.07 0.47 13.74
N TRP A 80 19.03 -0.82 13.40
CA TRP A 80 19.29 -1.27 12.04
C TRP A 80 18.01 -1.07 11.23
N LEU A 81 18.11 -0.44 10.05
CA LEU A 81 17.01 -0.35 9.10
C LEU A 81 17.41 -1.11 7.85
N LEU A 82 16.83 -2.30 7.67
CA LEU A 82 16.99 -3.07 6.44
C LEU A 82 15.84 -2.72 5.49
N LEU A 83 16.17 -2.17 4.33
CA LEU A 83 15.22 -1.99 3.24
C LEU A 83 15.33 -3.19 2.27
N LEU A 84 14.33 -4.06 2.28
CA LEU A 84 14.31 -5.30 1.51
C LEU A 84 13.03 -5.32 0.67
N ASN A 85 13.12 -5.49 -0.65
CA ASN A 85 11.97 -5.42 -1.57
C ASN A 85 11.07 -4.16 -1.39
N ARG A 86 11.69 -3.01 -1.08
CA ARG A 86 11.03 -1.72 -0.75
C ARG A 86 10.17 -1.73 0.53
N GLN A 87 10.33 -2.71 1.42
CA GLN A 87 9.76 -2.70 2.77
C GLN A 87 10.85 -2.44 3.82
N TYR A 88 10.55 -1.57 4.78
CA TYR A 88 11.44 -1.24 5.89
C TYR A 88 11.27 -2.24 7.03
N PHE A 89 12.34 -2.96 7.35
CA PHE A 89 12.45 -3.84 8.50
C PHE A 89 13.30 -3.14 9.55
N GLN A 90 12.72 -2.84 10.72
CA GLN A 90 13.51 -2.45 11.88
C GLN A 90 14.14 -3.69 12.49
N ILE A 91 15.46 -3.77 12.35
CA ILE A 91 16.28 -4.91 12.75
C ILE A 91 17.05 -4.55 14.02
N ARG A 92 17.33 -5.56 14.87
CA ARG A 92 17.89 -5.34 16.21
C ARG A 92 19.35 -5.77 16.32
N SER A 93 19.81 -6.66 15.46
CA SER A 93 21.20 -7.12 15.37
C SER A 93 21.60 -7.46 13.92
N ILE A 94 22.91 -7.56 13.65
CA ILE A 94 23.44 -8.11 12.40
C ILE A 94 22.98 -9.56 12.18
N VAL A 95 22.78 -10.36 13.24
CA VAL A 95 22.23 -11.72 13.13
C VAL A 95 20.79 -11.71 12.63
N ASP A 96 19.95 -10.81 13.15
CA ASP A 96 18.60 -10.58 12.61
C ASP A 96 18.67 -10.10 11.15
N GLN A 97 19.69 -9.29 10.79
CA GLN A 97 19.88 -8.80 9.42
C GLN A 97 20.17 -9.96 8.45
N VAL A 98 21.12 -10.84 8.77
CA VAL A 98 21.41 -12.03 7.97
C VAL A 98 20.19 -12.97 7.91
N ALA A 99 19.45 -13.14 9.01
CA ALA A 99 18.22 -13.94 9.05
C ALA A 99 17.08 -13.43 8.15
N GLN A 100 17.07 -12.13 7.83
CA GLN A 100 16.12 -11.55 6.88
C GLN A 100 16.60 -11.68 5.42
N PHE A 101 17.91 -11.67 5.17
CA PHE A 101 18.47 -12.02 3.85
C PHE A 101 18.23 -13.50 3.50
N ASP A 102 18.31 -14.38 4.49
CA ASP A 102 18.01 -15.82 4.37
C ASP A 102 16.59 -16.12 3.86
N GLN A 103 15.61 -15.22 4.08
CA GLN A 103 14.25 -15.37 3.55
C GLN A 103 14.14 -15.03 2.05
N VAL A 104 15.16 -14.41 1.46
CA VAL A 104 15.17 -13.96 0.05
C VAL A 104 16.04 -14.84 -0.84
N LEU A 105 17.06 -15.48 -0.28
CA LEU A 105 17.97 -16.37 -1.01
C LEU A 105 17.45 -17.81 -0.98
N ALA A 106 17.29 -18.41 -2.15
CA ALA A 106 16.76 -19.76 -2.29
C ALA A 106 17.78 -20.83 -1.85
N SER A 107 17.80 -21.14 -0.54
CA SER A 107 18.64 -22.15 0.17
C SER A 107 20.14 -21.84 0.25
N LYS A 108 20.86 -21.99 1.38
CA LYS A 108 20.51 -22.37 2.78
C LYS A 108 21.05 -21.30 3.78
N PRO A 109 20.53 -21.21 5.02
CA PRO A 109 20.55 -19.98 5.84
C PRO A 109 21.49 -20.02 7.07
N ILE A 110 21.35 -19.07 8.01
CA ILE A 110 21.76 -19.22 9.42
C ILE A 110 21.35 -20.61 9.94
N GLY A 111 22.32 -21.38 10.45
CA GLY A 111 22.16 -22.80 10.77
C GLY A 111 22.67 -23.75 9.67
N ALA A 112 23.23 -23.22 8.59
CA ALA A 112 24.26 -23.91 7.82
C ALA A 112 25.56 -24.02 8.66
N GLU A 113 26.35 -25.05 8.41
CA GLU A 113 27.70 -25.17 8.97
C GLU A 113 28.62 -24.19 8.24
N TRP A 114 28.61 -22.93 8.68
CA TRP A 114 29.60 -21.95 8.30
C TRP A 114 30.98 -22.39 8.79
N SER A 115 31.98 -22.26 7.92
CA SER A 115 33.37 -22.57 8.19
C SER A 115 34.25 -21.45 7.64
N SER A 116 35.52 -21.44 8.04
CA SER A 116 36.53 -20.56 7.45
C SER A 116 36.90 -20.93 6.01
N SER A 117 36.38 -22.03 5.47
CA SER A 117 36.58 -22.42 4.06
C SER A 117 35.39 -22.14 3.16
N ASN A 118 34.19 -21.90 3.70
CA ASN A 118 32.96 -21.70 2.93
C ASN A 118 32.30 -20.32 3.12
N SER A 119 32.71 -19.52 4.10
CA SER A 119 32.06 -18.24 4.43
C SER A 119 33.06 -17.13 4.76
N LEU A 120 32.72 -15.88 4.44
CA LEU A 120 33.50 -14.69 4.81
C LEU A 120 32.56 -13.53 5.16
N PHE A 121 32.77 -12.89 6.32
CA PHE A 121 31.96 -11.76 6.80
C PHE A 121 32.83 -10.50 6.82
N ALA A 122 32.63 -9.58 5.88
CA ALA A 122 33.43 -8.37 5.74
C ALA A 122 32.72 -7.11 6.27
N PHE A 123 33.42 -6.25 7.00
CA PHE A 123 32.92 -5.05 7.67
C PHE A 123 33.74 -3.84 7.22
N TRP A 124 33.08 -2.82 6.70
CA TRP A 124 33.65 -1.51 6.38
C TRP A 124 32.71 -0.43 6.91
N ILE A 125 32.67 -0.34 8.25
CA ILE A 125 31.78 0.55 9.01
C ILE A 125 32.67 1.58 9.72
N GLY A 126 32.31 2.86 9.66
CA GLY A 126 32.82 3.89 10.56
C GLY A 126 32.82 5.34 10.05
N ILE A 127 32.55 5.62 8.77
CA ILE A 127 32.67 6.99 8.26
C ILE A 127 31.64 7.94 8.88
N ASN A 128 30.37 7.55 8.91
CA ASN A 128 29.31 8.35 9.52
C ASN A 128 29.49 8.43 11.03
N ASP A 129 29.99 7.36 11.63
CA ASP A 129 30.26 7.26 13.08
C ASP A 129 31.38 8.22 13.52
N VAL A 130 32.46 8.30 12.74
CA VAL A 130 33.54 9.29 12.91
C VAL A 130 32.99 10.72 12.75
N GLY A 131 32.10 10.97 11.78
CA GLY A 131 31.44 12.27 11.62
C GLY A 131 30.50 12.63 12.78
N ASP A 132 29.70 11.67 13.27
CA ASP A 132 28.77 11.87 14.39
C ASP A 132 29.51 12.07 15.73
N SER A 133 30.74 11.57 15.86
CA SER A 133 31.55 11.70 17.08
C SER A 133 31.80 13.15 17.53
N PHE A 134 31.74 14.12 16.61
CA PHE A 134 31.84 15.55 16.91
C PHE A 134 30.55 16.16 17.51
N GLY A 135 29.42 15.45 17.44
CA GLY A 135 28.09 15.94 17.85
C GLY A 135 27.68 15.65 19.30
N TRP A 136 28.49 14.93 20.07
CA TRP A 136 28.18 14.46 21.43
C TRP A 136 28.88 15.28 22.52
N THR A 137 28.10 16.04 23.31
CA THR A 137 28.65 16.94 24.35
C THR A 137 29.02 16.26 25.67
N ASN A 138 28.62 15.00 25.87
CA ASN A 138 28.63 14.34 27.18
C ASN A 138 29.60 13.14 27.28
N ILE A 139 30.28 12.79 26.19
CA ILE A 139 31.28 11.71 26.11
C ILE A 139 32.45 12.26 25.28
N THR A 140 33.69 11.88 25.58
CA THR A 140 34.83 12.20 24.70
C THR A 140 34.70 11.43 23.39
N GLN A 141 35.26 11.96 22.29
CA GLN A 141 35.30 11.30 20.99
C GLN A 141 35.82 9.84 21.07
N SER A 142 36.97 9.65 21.73
CA SER A 142 37.52 8.31 21.97
C SER A 142 36.61 7.42 22.82
N GLY A 143 35.92 7.97 23.83
CA GLY A 143 34.92 7.24 24.62
C GLY A 143 33.66 6.87 23.83
N PHE A 144 33.27 7.67 22.84
CA PHE A 144 32.19 7.34 21.92
C PHE A 144 32.59 6.17 21.01
N HIS A 145 33.79 6.22 20.41
CA HIS A 145 34.34 5.11 19.62
C HIS A 145 34.50 3.82 20.44
N GLN A 146 34.86 3.89 21.73
CA GLN A 146 34.94 2.71 22.61
C GLN A 146 33.58 2.03 22.80
N VAL A 147 32.53 2.82 23.05
CA VAL A 147 31.15 2.30 23.18
C VAL A 147 30.66 1.72 21.83
N LEU A 148 31.10 2.32 20.72
CA LEU A 148 30.78 1.88 19.38
C LEU A 148 31.38 0.51 19.07
N MET A 149 32.70 0.37 19.27
CA MET A 149 33.43 -0.89 19.10
C MET A 149 32.88 -1.99 19.99
N ALA A 150 32.60 -1.70 21.27
CA ALA A 150 32.05 -2.69 22.21
C ALA A 150 30.74 -3.34 21.71
N ARG A 151 29.91 -2.62 20.95
CA ARG A 151 28.67 -3.18 20.38
C ARG A 151 28.82 -3.80 19.01
N LEU A 152 29.72 -3.25 18.17
CA LEU A 152 30.07 -3.90 16.91
C LEU A 152 30.61 -5.31 17.21
N PHE A 153 31.58 -5.42 18.11
CA PHE A 153 32.17 -6.70 18.49
C PHE A 153 31.22 -7.59 19.31
N GLY A 154 30.27 -7.02 20.06
CA GLY A 154 29.17 -7.80 20.64
C GLY A 154 28.30 -8.51 19.60
N GLN A 155 28.18 -7.99 18.38
CA GLN A 155 27.43 -8.64 17.29
C GLN A 155 28.30 -9.51 16.38
N VAL A 156 29.61 -9.23 16.29
CA VAL A 156 30.59 -10.17 15.72
C VAL A 156 30.64 -11.44 16.58
N GLU A 157 30.58 -11.30 17.91
CA GLU A 157 30.41 -12.41 18.85
C GLU A 157 29.14 -13.21 18.54
N ASP A 158 27.97 -12.55 18.42
CA ASP A 158 26.72 -13.24 18.07
C ASP A 158 26.83 -14.03 16.74
N LEU A 159 27.49 -13.48 15.71
CA LEU A 159 27.76 -14.19 14.46
C LEU A 159 28.70 -15.40 14.65
N TYR A 160 29.75 -15.25 15.45
CA TYR A 160 30.68 -16.33 15.77
C TYR A 160 29.98 -17.47 16.54
N GLN A 161 29.10 -17.15 17.48
CA GLN A 161 28.24 -18.12 18.18
C GLN A 161 27.21 -18.79 17.24
N LYS A 162 26.96 -18.23 16.06
CA LYS A 162 26.16 -18.85 14.98
C LYS A 162 26.99 -19.65 13.95
N GLY A 163 28.31 -19.75 14.15
CA GLY A 163 29.21 -20.56 13.31
C GLY A 163 30.12 -19.76 12.38
N ALA A 164 30.04 -18.42 12.35
CA ALA A 164 30.93 -17.63 11.49
C ALA A 164 32.39 -17.78 11.96
N ARG A 165 33.33 -17.98 11.03
CA ARG A 165 34.75 -18.23 11.35
C ARG A 165 35.76 -17.38 10.59
N SER A 166 35.40 -16.75 9.48
CA SER A 166 36.28 -15.80 8.78
C SER A 166 35.65 -14.42 8.70
N PHE A 167 36.41 -13.43 9.15
CA PHE A 167 35.98 -12.05 9.28
C PHE A 167 37.04 -11.11 8.68
N LEU A 168 36.62 -10.11 7.90
CA LEU A 168 37.50 -9.10 7.33
C LEU A 168 37.03 -7.71 7.75
N PHE A 169 37.90 -6.91 8.35
CA PHE A 169 37.59 -5.54 8.76
C PHE A 169 38.40 -4.56 7.92
N LEU A 170 37.78 -3.49 7.43
CA LEU A 170 38.43 -2.44 6.66
C LEU A 170 38.50 -1.17 7.51
N THR A 171 39.66 -0.53 7.58
CA THR A 171 39.78 0.79 8.21
C THR A 171 39.03 1.86 7.42
N VAL A 172 38.58 2.91 8.10
CA VAL A 172 38.00 4.09 7.46
C VAL A 172 39.13 4.83 6.71
N PRO A 173 38.99 5.07 5.39
CA PRO A 173 40.01 5.77 4.59
C PRO A 173 40.10 7.26 4.96
N PRO A 174 41.14 7.99 4.48
CA PRO A 174 41.40 9.38 4.84
C PRO A 174 40.35 10.37 4.29
N THR A 175 39.21 10.46 4.99
CA THR A 175 38.09 11.40 4.71
C THR A 175 38.45 12.86 4.99
N ASP A 176 39.44 13.09 5.82
CA ASP A 176 40.07 14.39 6.10
C ASP A 176 40.66 15.04 4.84
N ARG A 177 40.90 14.25 3.79
CA ARG A 177 41.36 14.69 2.47
C ARG A 177 40.24 14.89 1.44
N ALA A 178 38.96 14.75 1.81
CA ALA A 178 37.84 15.01 0.92
C ALA A 178 37.62 16.52 0.70
N PRO A 179 37.17 16.96 -0.51
CA PRO A 179 36.97 18.38 -0.82
C PRO A 179 36.13 19.13 0.23
N LEU A 180 35.03 18.52 0.69
CA LEU A 180 34.13 19.07 1.72
C LEU A 180 34.84 19.41 3.02
N ILE A 181 35.87 18.65 3.40
CA ILE A 181 36.61 18.84 4.66
C ILE A 181 37.75 19.83 4.46
N ILE A 182 38.42 19.79 3.30
CA ILE A 182 39.44 20.76 2.91
C ILE A 182 38.83 22.18 2.84
N GLU A 183 37.63 22.34 2.29
CA GLU A 183 36.87 23.59 2.23
C GLU A 183 36.55 24.18 3.62
N GLN A 184 36.44 23.33 4.65
CA GLN A 184 36.22 23.76 6.05
C GLN A 184 37.52 24.20 6.76
N GLY A 185 38.68 24.06 6.10
CA GLY A 185 39.97 24.57 6.54
C GLY A 185 40.75 23.64 7.49
N ALA A 186 42.01 23.99 7.72
CA ALA A 186 43.00 23.13 8.39
C ALA A 186 42.59 22.65 9.80
N GLY A 187 41.74 23.40 10.52
CA GLY A 187 41.20 22.97 11.81
C GLY A 187 40.22 21.80 11.70
N ALA A 188 39.36 21.79 10.67
CA ALA A 188 38.43 20.69 10.41
C ALA A 188 39.17 19.44 9.93
N VAL A 189 40.18 19.62 9.06
CA VAL A 189 41.09 18.55 8.63
C VAL A 189 41.76 17.90 9.85
N ALA A 190 42.46 18.66 10.69
CA ALA A 190 43.19 18.11 11.85
C ALA A 190 42.28 17.41 12.87
N LEU A 191 41.06 17.91 13.08
CA LEU A 191 40.05 17.26 13.91
C LEU A 191 39.61 15.91 13.32
N LEU A 192 39.38 15.84 12.01
CA LEU A 192 38.97 14.60 11.35
C LEU A 192 40.12 13.59 11.24
N THR A 193 41.35 14.02 10.97
CA THR A 193 42.55 13.16 11.01
C THR A 193 42.67 12.46 12.37
N SER A 194 42.59 13.22 13.47
CA SER A 194 42.68 12.65 14.83
C SER A 194 41.52 11.68 15.15
N ALA A 195 40.32 11.96 14.65
CA ALA A 195 39.16 11.10 14.81
C ALA A 195 39.29 9.76 14.07
N LEU A 196 39.82 9.81 12.83
CA LEU A 196 40.11 8.64 12.01
C LEU A 196 41.22 7.78 12.63
N GLU A 197 42.28 8.39 13.16
CA GLU A 197 43.36 7.69 13.85
C GLU A 197 42.86 6.92 15.08
N ASP A 198 42.07 7.57 15.95
CA ASP A 198 41.49 6.93 17.14
C ASP A 198 40.49 5.82 16.75
N TYR A 199 39.57 6.08 15.82
CA TYR A 199 38.61 5.06 15.36
C TYR A 199 39.32 3.82 14.78
N ASN A 200 40.26 4.03 13.86
CA ASN A 200 40.96 2.95 13.19
C ASN A 200 41.87 2.17 14.14
N SER A 201 42.52 2.85 15.09
CA SER A 201 43.31 2.20 16.14
C SER A 201 42.43 1.31 17.01
N GLN A 202 41.27 1.81 17.47
CA GLN A 202 40.34 1.02 18.27
C GLN A 202 39.75 -0.16 17.48
N LEU A 203 39.44 -0.02 16.20
CA LEU A 203 39.03 -1.13 15.35
C LEU A 203 40.12 -2.21 15.29
N VAL A 204 41.37 -1.84 14.98
CA VAL A 204 42.51 -2.77 14.92
C VAL A 204 42.76 -3.48 16.26
N GLU A 205 42.63 -2.76 17.37
CA GLU A 205 42.78 -3.34 18.72
C GLU A 205 41.65 -4.32 19.07
N ASN A 206 40.40 -4.01 18.74
CA ASN A 206 39.28 -4.90 18.99
C ASN A 206 39.31 -6.15 18.09
N VAL A 207 39.73 -6.04 16.81
CA VAL A 207 39.97 -7.22 15.95
C VAL A 207 41.08 -8.10 16.54
N ARG A 208 42.16 -7.49 17.05
CA ARG A 208 43.26 -8.22 17.70
C ARG A 208 42.79 -8.94 18.97
N ALA A 209 41.96 -8.29 19.79
CA ALA A 209 41.38 -8.88 20.99
C ALA A 209 40.44 -10.04 20.65
N PHE A 210 39.53 -9.84 19.69
CA PHE A 210 38.61 -10.87 19.19
C PHE A 210 39.36 -12.11 18.69
N ARG A 211 40.38 -11.92 17.84
CA ARG A 211 41.24 -13.02 17.34
C ARG A 211 42.02 -13.74 18.44
N THR A 212 42.35 -13.05 19.53
CA THR A 212 43.05 -13.64 20.68
C THR A 212 42.11 -14.50 21.52
N ASN A 213 40.84 -14.08 21.64
CA ASN A 213 39.81 -14.82 22.38
C ASN A 213 39.27 -16.01 21.59
N HIS A 214 39.21 -15.91 20.25
CA HIS A 214 38.65 -16.93 19.35
C HIS A 214 39.70 -17.42 18.36
N THR A 215 40.58 -18.30 18.84
CA THR A 215 41.75 -18.80 18.10
C THR A 215 41.41 -19.72 16.92
N ASP A 216 40.15 -20.13 16.79
CA ASP A 216 39.58 -20.86 15.64
C ASP A 216 39.02 -19.91 14.55
N THR A 217 39.23 -18.60 14.67
CA THR A 217 38.78 -17.59 13.69
C THR A 217 39.90 -16.94 12.88
N ASP A 218 39.62 -16.72 11.60
CA ASP A 218 40.41 -15.89 10.70
C ASP A 218 39.86 -14.46 10.69
N ALA A 219 40.19 -13.67 11.71
CA ALA A 219 39.86 -12.25 11.76
C ALA A 219 41.02 -11.38 11.21
N LEU A 220 40.80 -10.76 10.06
CA LEU A 220 41.78 -9.96 9.31
C LEU A 220 41.43 -8.47 9.31
N VAL A 221 42.44 -7.60 9.25
CA VAL A 221 42.25 -6.17 8.99
C VAL A 221 42.96 -5.78 7.68
N PHE A 222 42.23 -5.16 6.76
CA PHE A 222 42.79 -4.46 5.61
C PHE A 222 42.85 -2.96 5.92
N ASP A 223 44.06 -2.40 5.96
CA ASP A 223 44.22 -0.96 6.10
C ASP A 223 44.04 -0.26 4.75
N THR A 224 43.02 0.59 4.66
CA THR A 224 42.70 1.37 3.46
C THR A 224 43.56 2.63 3.31
N GLN A 225 44.20 3.14 4.38
CA GLN A 225 44.94 4.39 4.29
C GLN A 225 46.11 4.37 3.29
N PRO A 226 46.97 3.33 3.21
CA PRO A 226 48.12 3.34 2.32
C PRO A 226 47.72 3.43 0.84
N ILE A 227 46.67 2.72 0.43
CA ILE A 227 46.20 2.73 -0.97
C ILE A 227 45.50 4.05 -1.30
N PHE A 228 44.67 4.60 -0.42
CA PHE A 228 44.03 5.90 -0.64
C PHE A 228 45.06 7.04 -0.67
N ASN A 229 46.02 7.08 0.25
CA ASN A 229 47.09 8.08 0.23
C ASN A 229 47.93 7.97 -1.05
N THR A 230 48.35 6.76 -1.45
CA THR A 230 49.09 6.55 -2.71
C THR A 230 48.34 7.12 -3.92
N LEU A 231 47.03 6.92 -4.01
CA LEU A 231 46.21 7.44 -5.11
C LEU A 231 45.98 8.95 -5.02
N LEU A 232 45.76 9.51 -3.83
CA LEU A 232 45.55 10.94 -3.61
C LEU A 232 46.83 11.76 -3.84
N ASP A 233 47.98 11.23 -3.42
CA ASP A 233 49.30 11.89 -3.56
C ASP A 233 49.83 11.83 -5.00
N ASN A 234 49.36 10.87 -5.81
CA ASN A 234 49.83 10.64 -7.18
C ASN A 234 48.68 10.65 -8.21
N ALA A 235 47.63 11.43 -7.94
CA ALA A 235 46.35 11.36 -8.68
C ALA A 235 46.51 11.40 -10.21
N GLU A 236 47.33 12.31 -10.73
CA GLU A 236 47.62 12.46 -12.16
C GLU A 236 48.28 11.21 -12.77
N THR A 237 49.20 10.57 -12.04
CA THR A 237 49.88 9.32 -12.45
C THR A 237 48.89 8.15 -12.58
N PHE A 238 47.79 8.18 -11.82
CA PHE A 238 46.69 7.21 -11.92
C PHE A 238 45.57 7.62 -12.89
N GLY A 239 45.77 8.70 -13.66
CA GLY A 239 44.82 9.18 -14.67
C GLY A 239 43.69 10.05 -14.14
N PHE A 240 43.79 10.55 -12.90
CA PHE A 240 42.84 11.49 -12.32
C PHE A 240 43.24 12.95 -12.56
N VAL A 241 42.27 13.83 -12.80
CA VAL A 241 42.49 15.27 -13.07
C VAL A 241 43.10 16.00 -11.87
N ASN A 242 42.71 15.62 -10.64
CA ASN A 242 43.38 15.99 -9.40
C ASN A 242 42.88 15.08 -8.25
N GLY A 243 43.53 15.17 -7.08
CA GLY A 243 43.18 14.43 -5.87
C GLY A 243 42.38 15.22 -4.82
N THR A 244 42.09 16.51 -5.04
CA THR A 244 41.58 17.43 -4.00
C THR A 244 40.28 18.15 -4.37
N GLY A 245 39.71 17.89 -5.54
CA GLY A 245 38.48 18.51 -6.02
C GLY A 245 37.71 17.65 -7.02
N PHE A 246 36.62 18.21 -7.53
CA PHE A 246 35.74 17.65 -8.55
C PHE A 246 35.22 18.80 -9.44
N CYS A 247 34.35 18.53 -10.43
CA CYS A 247 33.73 19.60 -11.22
C CYS A 247 32.32 19.92 -10.70
N ASP A 248 32.04 21.20 -10.42
CA ASP A 248 30.74 21.65 -9.85
C ASP A 248 29.52 21.25 -10.71
N ALA A 249 29.69 21.13 -12.02
CA ALA A 249 28.63 20.65 -12.92
C ALA A 249 28.15 19.22 -12.60
N TYR A 250 28.94 18.44 -11.84
CA TYR A 250 28.60 17.10 -11.37
C TYR A 250 28.07 17.07 -9.93
N GLN A 251 27.95 18.23 -9.24
CA GLN A 251 27.50 18.30 -7.85
C GLN A 251 26.04 17.86 -7.64
N ASN A 252 25.17 18.09 -8.64
CA ASN A 252 23.71 17.89 -8.57
C ASN A 252 23.19 16.66 -9.34
N GLY A 253 24.06 15.71 -9.69
CA GLY A 253 23.64 14.49 -10.38
C GLY A 253 24.72 13.42 -10.40
N THR A 254 24.36 12.23 -10.87
CA THR A 254 25.32 11.16 -11.14
C THR A 254 25.31 10.90 -12.66
N PRO A 255 26.19 11.55 -13.43
CA PRO A 255 26.24 11.34 -14.86
C PRO A 255 26.81 9.94 -15.15
N GLU A 256 26.56 9.40 -16.35
CA GLU A 256 27.23 8.19 -16.79
C GLU A 256 28.76 8.42 -16.83
N ILE A 257 29.56 7.37 -16.62
CA ILE A 257 31.04 7.48 -16.57
C ILE A 257 31.67 8.08 -17.84
N THR A 258 30.97 7.96 -18.97
CA THR A 258 31.29 8.51 -20.29
C THR A 258 30.85 9.97 -20.48
N THR A 259 30.06 10.53 -19.57
CA THR A 259 29.55 11.89 -19.69
C THR A 259 30.70 12.88 -19.55
N GLN A 260 30.69 13.89 -20.41
CA GLN A 260 31.55 15.05 -20.32
C GLN A 260 30.68 16.30 -20.50
N ILE A 261 30.72 17.21 -19.53
CA ILE A 261 30.06 18.52 -19.60
C ILE A 261 31.15 19.58 -19.74
N PRO A 262 31.44 20.13 -20.94
CA PRO A 262 32.43 21.20 -21.10
C PRO A 262 32.13 22.38 -20.16
N PRO A 263 33.12 22.94 -19.43
CA PRO A 263 34.56 22.72 -19.56
C PRO A 263 35.15 21.55 -18.74
N CYS A 264 34.34 20.76 -18.03
CA CYS A 264 34.82 19.62 -17.25
C CYS A 264 35.46 18.53 -18.14
N ALA A 265 36.43 17.80 -17.59
CA ALA A 265 36.84 16.49 -18.08
C ALA A 265 35.71 15.43 -17.96
N PRO A 266 35.83 14.26 -18.61
CA PRO A 266 34.91 13.14 -18.42
C PRO A 266 34.82 12.70 -16.95
N VAL A 267 33.63 12.25 -16.51
CA VAL A 267 33.39 11.83 -15.12
C VAL A 267 34.36 10.74 -14.66
N SER A 268 34.71 9.78 -15.53
CA SER A 268 35.68 8.72 -15.25
C SER A 268 37.07 9.19 -14.80
N SER A 269 37.43 10.45 -15.09
CA SER A 269 38.75 11.04 -14.86
C SER A 269 38.87 11.81 -13.55
N TYR A 270 37.88 11.79 -12.64
CA TYR A 270 38.00 12.41 -11.32
C TYR A 270 38.19 11.36 -10.22
N PHE A 271 39.00 11.69 -9.20
CA PHE A 271 39.08 10.86 -7.99
C PHE A 271 37.78 10.95 -7.18
N TRP A 272 37.22 12.16 -7.06
CA TRP A 272 35.99 12.45 -6.33
C TRP A 272 34.80 12.65 -7.30
N LEU A 273 33.67 12.00 -7.01
CA LEU A 273 32.40 12.17 -7.73
C LEU A 273 31.70 13.49 -7.35
N ASN A 274 31.82 13.86 -6.08
CA ASN A 274 31.36 15.13 -5.50
C ASN A 274 32.20 15.41 -4.25
N SER A 275 31.81 16.39 -3.44
CA SER A 275 32.62 16.89 -2.33
C SER A 275 32.99 15.89 -1.22
N LEU A 276 32.39 14.69 -1.15
CA LEU A 276 32.71 13.69 -0.12
C LEU A 276 32.98 12.27 -0.66
N HIS A 277 32.58 11.95 -1.90
CA HIS A 277 32.43 10.57 -2.34
C HIS A 277 33.41 10.20 -3.47
N PRO A 278 34.24 9.14 -3.33
CA PRO A 278 35.20 8.74 -4.38
C PRO A 278 34.52 8.03 -5.56
N LEU A 279 35.14 8.09 -6.74
CA LEU A 279 34.60 7.56 -7.99
C LEU A 279 34.81 6.04 -8.13
N PHE A 280 34.04 5.40 -9.02
CA PHE A 280 34.12 3.96 -9.29
C PHE A 280 35.53 3.47 -9.67
N THR A 281 36.33 4.29 -10.36
CA THR A 281 37.73 3.97 -10.69
C THR A 281 38.56 3.69 -9.43
N VAL A 282 38.38 4.48 -8.36
CA VAL A 282 39.05 4.29 -7.05
C VAL A 282 38.58 2.98 -6.40
N HIS A 283 37.27 2.69 -6.46
CA HIS A 283 36.69 1.45 -5.96
C HIS A 283 37.24 0.18 -6.64
N ASN A 284 37.56 0.24 -7.95
CA ASN A 284 38.20 -0.88 -8.66
C ASN A 284 39.61 -1.16 -8.15
N ILE A 285 40.41 -0.11 -7.97
CA ILE A 285 41.78 -0.22 -7.48
C ILE A 285 41.77 -0.78 -6.05
N LEU A 286 40.91 -0.26 -5.18
CA LEU A 286 40.72 -0.76 -3.82
C LEU A 286 40.32 -2.25 -3.80
N ALA A 287 39.35 -2.67 -4.62
CA ALA A 287 38.93 -4.07 -4.70
C ALA A 287 40.07 -4.99 -5.15
N HIS A 288 40.90 -4.55 -6.10
CA HIS A 288 42.09 -5.28 -6.53
C HIS A 288 43.14 -5.39 -5.40
N SER A 289 43.38 -4.31 -4.64
CA SER A 289 44.29 -4.31 -3.49
C SER A 289 43.79 -5.23 -2.36
N ILE A 290 42.50 -5.22 -2.04
CA ILE A 290 41.88 -6.13 -1.06
C ILE A 290 42.02 -7.58 -1.52
N SER A 291 41.71 -7.85 -2.80
CA SER A 291 41.88 -9.18 -3.38
C SER A 291 43.32 -9.65 -3.20
N THR A 292 44.31 -8.82 -3.61
CA THR A 292 45.74 -9.11 -3.47
C THR A 292 46.12 -9.40 -2.01
N PHE A 293 45.71 -8.57 -1.06
CA PHE A 293 45.95 -8.76 0.38
C PHE A 293 45.42 -10.09 0.89
N LEU A 294 44.19 -10.48 0.52
CA LEU A 294 43.64 -11.79 0.86
C LEU A 294 44.48 -12.92 0.23
N THR A 295 44.93 -12.77 -1.02
CA THR A 295 45.77 -13.78 -1.69
C THR A 295 47.12 -14.01 -0.99
N THR A 296 47.75 -12.95 -0.50
CA THR A 296 49.10 -13.00 0.08
C THR A 296 49.06 -13.43 1.54
N THR A 297 48.08 -12.93 2.30
CA THR A 297 47.95 -13.21 3.73
C THR A 297 47.65 -14.69 3.98
N THR A 298 46.76 -15.31 3.19
CA THR A 298 46.46 -16.74 3.33
C THR A 298 47.66 -17.64 3.02
N LYS A 299 48.55 -17.22 2.11
CA LYS A 299 49.83 -17.93 1.87
C LYS A 299 50.82 -17.82 3.02
N MET A 300 50.76 -16.75 3.83
CA MET A 300 51.59 -16.62 5.03
C MET A 300 51.05 -17.43 6.22
N SER A 301 49.72 -17.45 6.42
CA SER A 301 49.09 -18.23 7.51
C SER A 301 49.36 -19.75 7.43
N ILE A 302 49.64 -20.28 6.25
CA ILE A 302 49.96 -21.71 6.04
C ILE A 302 51.41 -22.04 6.45
N ASN A 303 52.31 -21.06 6.66
CA ASN A 303 53.76 -21.30 6.70
C ASN A 303 54.54 -20.72 7.89
N VAL A 304 53.97 -19.91 8.79
CA VAL A 304 54.75 -19.32 9.90
C VAL A 304 54.04 -19.44 11.25
N ALA A 305 54.55 -20.36 12.07
CA ALA A 305 54.42 -20.29 13.52
C ALA A 305 55.54 -19.39 14.11
N ARG A 306 55.19 -18.63 15.16
CA ARG A 306 56.04 -17.90 16.12
C ARG A 306 56.64 -16.52 15.72
N ASN A 307 56.48 -15.60 16.69
CA ASN A 307 57.42 -14.58 17.21
C ASN A 307 57.44 -13.12 16.68
N ILE A 308 57.18 -12.18 17.63
CA ILE A 308 58.00 -10.98 18.00
C ILE A 308 58.01 -9.80 16.99
N ARG A 309 57.98 -8.49 17.35
CA ARG A 309 57.71 -7.66 18.57
C ARG A 309 57.36 -6.23 18.08
N VAL A 310 56.82 -5.37 18.96
CA VAL A 310 56.59 -3.93 18.70
C VAL A 310 57.45 -3.06 19.65
N PRO A 311 58.03 -1.93 19.21
CA PRO A 311 58.65 -0.93 20.09
C PRO A 311 57.67 0.20 20.47
N THR A 312 57.73 0.67 21.71
CA THR A 312 56.89 1.73 22.29
C THR A 312 57.57 3.10 22.31
N VAL A 313 56.82 4.18 22.07
CA VAL A 313 57.16 5.55 22.50
C VAL A 313 55.91 6.26 23.04
N THR A 314 56.07 7.01 24.15
CA THR A 314 55.06 7.93 24.72
C THR A 314 55.58 9.37 24.64
N PRO A 315 54.71 10.38 24.58
CA PRO A 315 54.82 11.42 25.61
C PRO A 315 53.52 12.13 26.08
N LYS A 316 53.54 12.40 27.39
CA LYS A 316 52.87 13.41 28.23
C LYS A 316 52.31 14.69 27.56
N SER A 317 51.18 15.20 28.06
CA SER A 317 51.11 16.38 28.98
C SER A 317 49.66 16.78 29.35
N GLN A 318 49.49 17.71 30.31
CA GLN A 318 48.20 18.08 30.94
C GLN A 318 48.16 19.62 31.22
N PRO A 319 47.08 20.24 31.76
CA PRO A 319 46.17 21.10 30.99
C PRO A 319 46.11 22.57 31.47
N ALA A 320 45.25 23.39 30.86
CA ALA A 320 44.87 24.72 31.36
C ALA A 320 43.34 24.89 31.47
N GLN A 321 42.87 25.49 32.56
CA GLN A 321 41.47 25.87 32.80
C GLN A 321 41.17 27.27 32.22
N TRP A 322 39.90 27.67 32.13
CA TRP A 322 39.40 28.97 32.64
C TRP A 322 37.85 29.03 32.76
N SER A 323 37.31 30.13 33.28
CA SER A 323 36.11 30.14 34.14
C SER A 323 34.82 30.78 33.58
N ARG A 324 33.68 30.44 34.20
CA ARG A 324 32.32 31.00 33.94
C ARG A 324 32.17 32.48 34.32
N ARG A 325 31.22 33.17 33.67
CA ARG A 325 30.38 34.23 34.29
C ARG A 325 28.89 34.08 33.95
N LYS A 326 28.02 34.63 34.80
CA LYS A 326 26.55 34.73 34.68
C LYS A 326 26.11 36.21 34.59
N SER A 327 24.92 36.48 34.06
CA SER A 327 24.11 37.70 34.32
C SER A 327 22.60 37.41 34.23
N THR A 328 21.74 38.39 34.62
CA THR A 328 20.32 38.22 35.05
C THR A 328 19.57 39.59 35.08
N ILE A 329 18.23 39.77 35.20
CA ILE A 329 17.10 38.85 35.53
C ILE A 329 15.85 38.96 34.60
N PRO A 330 15.09 40.08 34.56
CA PRO A 330 13.62 40.00 34.77
C PRO A 330 12.77 39.96 33.47
N SER A 331 11.55 39.41 33.36
CA SER A 331 10.50 38.79 34.23
C SER A 331 9.17 39.57 34.30
N SER A 332 8.19 39.25 33.43
CA SER A 332 6.78 39.70 33.57
C SER A 332 5.70 38.94 32.77
N ILE A 333 5.94 37.69 32.29
CA ILE A 333 4.94 36.91 31.49
C ILE A 333 4.67 35.50 32.07
N PHE A 334 5.03 35.24 33.33
CA PHE A 334 4.98 33.86 33.88
C PHE A 334 3.68 33.44 34.57
N GLU A 335 2.83 34.38 35.02
CA GLU A 335 1.67 34.02 35.87
C GLU A 335 0.47 33.44 35.10
N ALA A 336 0.31 33.75 33.81
CA ALA A 336 -0.73 33.13 32.97
C ALA A 336 -0.39 31.67 32.58
N LYS A 337 0.89 31.29 32.52
CA LYS A 337 1.34 29.94 32.13
C LYS A 337 1.35 28.93 33.28
N ALA A 338 1.23 29.39 34.53
CA ALA A 338 1.23 28.50 35.70
C ALA A 338 -0.08 27.69 35.82
N ARG A 339 -1.25 28.35 35.71
CA ARG A 339 -2.57 27.74 35.95
C ARG A 339 -2.92 26.59 34.99
N VAL A 340 -2.39 26.61 33.76
CA VAL A 340 -2.56 25.51 32.78
C VAL A 340 -1.59 24.33 33.04
N ARG A 341 -0.49 24.54 33.78
CA ARG A 341 0.44 23.46 34.16
C ARG A 341 -0.01 22.68 35.39
N ASP A 342 -0.67 23.32 36.34
CA ASP A 342 -1.05 22.66 37.59
C ASP A 342 -2.25 21.71 37.42
N ALA A 343 -3.18 22.00 36.50
CA ALA A 343 -4.19 21.04 36.04
C ALA A 343 -3.60 19.79 35.35
N ARG A 344 -2.35 19.88 34.86
CA ARG A 344 -1.62 18.77 34.24
C ARG A 344 -0.74 17.99 35.22
N ARG A 345 -0.66 18.42 36.49
CA ARG A 345 0.13 17.78 37.56
C ARG A 345 -0.73 17.10 38.62
N SER A 346 -1.99 17.50 38.77
CA SER A 346 -2.94 16.89 39.72
C SER A 346 -3.54 15.56 39.25
N SER A 347 -3.35 15.16 37.98
CA SER A 347 -3.83 13.88 37.43
C SER A 347 -2.77 12.76 37.42
N SER A 348 -1.61 12.95 38.06
CA SER A 348 -0.48 11.99 38.05
C SER A 348 0.03 11.62 39.44
N GLN A 349 -0.88 11.52 40.42
CA GLN A 349 -0.64 10.83 41.70
C GLN A 349 -1.77 9.87 42.01
N ALA A 350 -1.82 8.77 41.26
CA ALA A 350 -2.47 7.54 41.68
C ALA A 350 -1.43 6.41 41.62
N THR A 351 -1.16 5.80 42.77
CA THR A 351 -0.24 4.66 42.87
C THR A 351 -0.86 3.42 42.26
N THR A 352 -0.35 2.98 41.11
CA THR A 352 -0.65 1.65 40.54
C THR A 352 0.65 0.88 40.32
N THR A 353 0.74 -0.29 40.94
CA THR A 353 1.74 -1.32 40.65
C THR A 353 1.78 -1.63 39.15
N PRO A 354 2.96 -1.86 38.55
CA PRO A 354 3.05 -2.23 37.14
C PRO A 354 2.56 -3.67 36.95
N ALA A 355 1.28 -3.82 36.62
CA ALA A 355 0.81 -5.01 35.94
C ALA A 355 1.54 -5.11 34.57
N PRO A 356 2.04 -6.28 34.16
CA PRO A 356 2.79 -6.39 32.92
C PRO A 356 1.87 -6.12 31.73
N SER A 357 2.16 -5.05 30.98
CA SER A 357 1.48 -4.77 29.71
C SER A 357 1.99 -5.75 28.64
N VAL A 358 1.55 -7.00 28.72
CA VAL A 358 1.76 -8.00 27.67
C VAL A 358 1.01 -7.54 26.44
N ARG A 359 1.72 -6.88 25.53
CA ARG A 359 1.24 -6.65 24.17
C ARG A 359 0.92 -8.04 23.58
N PRO A 360 -0.31 -8.32 23.11
CA PRO A 360 -0.58 -9.59 22.45
C PRO A 360 0.41 -9.75 21.29
N THR A 361 1.12 -10.87 21.29
CA THR A 361 1.95 -11.26 20.14
C THR A 361 1.04 -11.27 18.91
N PRO A 362 1.42 -10.64 17.78
CA PRO A 362 0.70 -10.86 16.54
C PRO A 362 0.61 -12.37 16.29
N ALA A 363 -0.57 -12.86 15.88
CA ALA A 363 -0.75 -14.27 15.59
C ALA A 363 0.38 -14.73 14.64
N PRO A 364 1.05 -15.87 14.92
CA PRO A 364 2.17 -16.32 14.11
C PRO A 364 1.73 -16.45 12.65
N GLN A 365 2.60 -16.02 11.73
CA GLN A 365 2.32 -16.04 10.29
C GLN A 365 1.72 -17.38 9.89
N PHE A 366 0.55 -17.35 9.23
CA PHE A 366 -0.18 -18.54 8.82
C PHE A 366 0.43 -19.22 7.58
N GLN A 367 1.75 -19.43 7.60
CA GLN A 367 2.37 -20.53 6.88
C GLN A 367 2.23 -21.78 7.75
N GLN A 368 1.04 -22.41 7.70
CA GLN A 368 0.98 -23.82 8.08
C GLN A 368 1.92 -24.59 7.15
N ARG A 369 3.02 -25.11 7.71
CA ARG A 369 3.85 -26.08 7.00
C ARG A 369 2.98 -27.29 6.69
N PRO A 370 2.93 -27.79 5.45
CA PRO A 370 2.14 -28.97 5.13
C PRO A 370 2.61 -30.14 6.00
N THR A 371 1.65 -30.81 6.64
CA THR A 371 1.91 -31.96 7.50
C THR A 371 2.61 -33.06 6.69
N ARG A 372 3.78 -33.51 7.15
CA ARG A 372 4.43 -34.68 6.54
C ARG A 372 3.57 -35.92 6.78
N ASN A 373 3.47 -36.76 5.75
CA ASN A 373 2.92 -38.11 5.73
C ASN A 373 1.39 -38.25 5.76
N ILE A 374 0.78 -38.17 4.57
CA ILE A 374 0.24 -39.41 3.96
C ILE A 374 0.80 -39.50 2.54
N LEU A 375 1.70 -40.45 2.31
CA LEU A 375 2.08 -40.86 0.95
C LEU A 375 0.88 -41.58 0.33
N ARG A 376 0.05 -40.86 -0.43
CA ARG A 376 -0.74 -41.53 -1.47
C ARG A 376 0.21 -41.89 -2.60
N GLU A 377 0.15 -43.14 -3.04
CA GLU A 377 0.91 -43.62 -4.18
C GLU A 377 0.71 -42.71 -5.41
N PRO A 378 1.73 -42.56 -6.28
CA PRO A 378 1.55 -41.82 -7.52
C PRO A 378 0.46 -42.52 -8.34
N LEU A 379 -0.69 -41.86 -8.49
CA LEU A 379 -1.70 -42.23 -9.47
C LEU A 379 -1.00 -42.41 -10.82
N PRO A 380 -1.24 -43.52 -11.55
CA PRO A 380 -0.51 -43.81 -12.77
C PRO A 380 -0.64 -42.64 -13.74
N LEU A 381 0.49 -42.23 -14.30
CA LEU A 381 0.57 -41.22 -15.36
C LEU A 381 -0.22 -41.71 -16.57
N ILE A 382 -1.52 -41.40 -16.59
CA ILE A 382 -2.35 -41.49 -17.79
C ILE A 382 -1.79 -40.43 -18.75
N ARG A 383 -0.81 -40.85 -19.56
CA ARG A 383 -0.47 -40.18 -20.83
C ARG A 383 -1.65 -40.35 -21.78
N GLN A 384 -2.73 -39.62 -21.52
CA GLN A 384 -3.67 -39.29 -22.56
C GLN A 384 -2.99 -38.27 -23.45
N THR A 385 -2.43 -38.74 -24.56
CA THR A 385 -2.14 -37.91 -25.74
C THR A 385 -3.47 -37.49 -26.38
N ALA A 386 -4.24 -36.70 -25.65
CA ALA A 386 -5.32 -35.92 -26.23
C ALA A 386 -4.66 -34.92 -27.20
N ARG A 387 -4.89 -35.11 -28.50
CA ARG A 387 -4.56 -34.08 -29.49
C ARG A 387 -5.28 -32.80 -29.05
N GLU A 388 -4.52 -31.74 -28.80
CA GLU A 388 -5.09 -30.45 -28.47
C GLU A 388 -5.95 -29.99 -29.65
N VAL A 389 -7.24 -29.79 -29.40
CA VAL A 389 -8.19 -29.40 -30.45
C VAL A 389 -7.85 -27.98 -30.90
N LEU A 390 -7.60 -27.82 -32.20
CA LEU A 390 -7.28 -26.52 -32.79
C LEU A 390 -8.54 -25.84 -33.33
N ASP A 391 -8.67 -24.55 -33.05
CA ASP A 391 -9.66 -23.64 -33.60
C ASP A 391 -9.03 -22.81 -34.72
N SER A 392 -9.64 -22.86 -35.91
CA SER A 392 -9.24 -22.07 -37.08
C SER A 392 -10.14 -20.86 -37.35
N SER A 393 -11.16 -20.60 -36.52
CA SER A 393 -12.15 -19.53 -36.74
C SER A 393 -11.57 -18.12 -36.75
N PHE A 394 -10.40 -17.91 -36.14
CA PHE A 394 -9.68 -16.62 -36.16
C PHE A 394 -8.63 -16.50 -37.27
N VAL A 395 -8.37 -17.56 -38.06
CA VAL A 395 -7.35 -17.50 -39.12
C VAL A 395 -7.81 -16.55 -40.22
N GLY A 396 -6.96 -15.58 -40.56
CA GLY A 396 -7.26 -14.50 -41.50
C GLY A 396 -7.82 -13.23 -40.84
N MET A 397 -8.15 -13.25 -39.55
CA MET A 397 -8.59 -12.05 -38.81
C MET A 397 -7.41 -11.17 -38.37
N SER A 398 -7.64 -9.86 -38.28
CA SER A 398 -6.73 -8.94 -37.58
C SER A 398 -6.85 -9.07 -36.07
N GLY A 399 -5.84 -8.59 -35.32
CA GLY A 399 -5.91 -8.55 -33.85
C GLY A 399 -7.08 -7.70 -33.34
N GLY A 400 -7.45 -6.62 -34.04
CA GLY A 400 -8.67 -5.85 -33.78
C GLY A 400 -9.96 -6.65 -33.99
N GLN A 401 -10.05 -7.45 -35.06
CA GLN A 401 -11.20 -8.32 -35.31
C GLN A 401 -11.30 -9.46 -34.29
N ILE A 402 -10.16 -10.02 -33.87
CA ILE A 402 -10.09 -10.99 -32.77
C ILE A 402 -10.56 -10.36 -31.46
N PHE A 403 -10.14 -9.13 -31.16
CA PHE A 403 -10.64 -8.40 -29.98
C PHE A 403 -12.17 -8.25 -30.02
N HIS A 404 -12.72 -7.79 -31.16
CA HIS A 404 -14.17 -7.63 -31.36
C HIS A 404 -14.92 -8.93 -31.07
N GLU A 405 -14.56 -10.02 -31.72
CA GLU A 405 -15.16 -11.35 -31.56
C GLU A 405 -14.97 -11.90 -30.13
N MET A 406 -13.85 -11.63 -29.46
CA MET A 406 -13.68 -12.00 -28.05
C MET A 406 -14.60 -11.20 -27.12
N MET A 407 -14.91 -9.93 -27.40
CA MET A 407 -15.92 -9.18 -26.64
C MET A 407 -17.32 -9.81 -26.80
N LEU A 408 -17.66 -10.28 -28.01
CA LEU A 408 -18.89 -11.05 -28.26
C LEU A 408 -18.91 -12.34 -27.43
N ARG A 409 -17.83 -13.14 -27.46
CA ARG A 409 -17.71 -14.41 -26.72
C ARG A 409 -17.79 -14.23 -25.20
N HIS A 410 -17.29 -13.11 -24.65
CA HIS A 410 -17.47 -12.75 -23.23
C HIS A 410 -18.84 -12.14 -22.89
N GLY A 411 -19.74 -11.96 -23.87
CA GLY A 411 -21.06 -11.40 -23.64
C GLY A 411 -21.05 -9.92 -23.26
N VAL A 412 -20.01 -9.19 -23.67
CA VAL A 412 -19.89 -7.74 -23.46
C VAL A 412 -21.02 -7.02 -24.23
N LYS A 413 -21.58 -5.99 -23.61
CA LYS A 413 -22.67 -5.18 -24.18
C LYS A 413 -22.40 -3.68 -24.19
N HIS A 414 -21.45 -3.21 -23.39
CA HIS A 414 -21.07 -1.81 -23.32
C HIS A 414 -19.55 -1.73 -23.16
N ILE A 415 -18.92 -0.81 -23.89
CA ILE A 415 -17.52 -0.44 -23.74
C ILE A 415 -17.44 1.06 -23.49
N PHE A 416 -16.65 1.47 -22.50
CA PHE A 416 -16.38 2.87 -22.18
C PHE A 416 -14.96 3.19 -22.66
N GLY A 417 -14.74 4.25 -23.43
CA GLY A 417 -13.41 4.40 -24.02
C GLY A 417 -13.17 5.64 -24.85
N TYR A 418 -11.91 5.86 -25.21
CA TYR A 418 -11.46 7.03 -25.97
C TYR A 418 -10.43 6.62 -27.05
N PRO A 419 -10.59 7.07 -28.32
CA PRO A 419 -9.72 6.69 -29.41
C PRO A 419 -8.35 7.37 -29.37
N GLY A 420 -7.36 6.77 -30.04
CA GLY A 420 -6.06 7.40 -30.28
C GLY A 420 -5.12 6.50 -31.08
N GLY A 421 -4.01 7.08 -31.57
CA GLY A 421 -3.16 6.48 -32.62
C GLY A 421 -2.73 5.03 -32.39
N ALA A 422 -2.37 4.67 -31.15
CA ALA A 422 -1.89 3.34 -30.81
C ALA A 422 -2.98 2.24 -30.76
N ILE A 423 -4.26 2.62 -30.64
CA ILE A 423 -5.41 1.69 -30.52
C ILE A 423 -6.32 1.70 -31.76
N LEU A 424 -5.97 2.49 -32.80
CA LEU A 424 -6.75 2.59 -34.03
C LEU A 424 -7.10 1.25 -34.70
N PRO A 425 -6.22 0.23 -34.77
CA PRO A 425 -6.58 -1.07 -35.38
C PRO A 425 -7.74 -1.78 -34.66
N VAL A 426 -7.92 -1.51 -33.37
CA VAL A 426 -9.06 -2.04 -32.59
C VAL A 426 -10.30 -1.17 -32.79
N PHE A 427 -10.15 0.17 -32.80
CA PHE A 427 -11.28 1.08 -33.06
C PHE A 427 -11.88 0.91 -34.47
N ASP A 428 -11.05 0.65 -35.47
CA ASP A 428 -11.47 0.33 -36.84
C ASP A 428 -12.29 -0.98 -36.88
N ALA A 429 -11.80 -2.04 -36.21
CA ALA A 429 -12.49 -3.32 -36.15
C ALA A 429 -13.83 -3.31 -35.41
N ILE A 430 -14.05 -2.36 -34.48
CA ILE A 430 -15.34 -2.17 -33.79
C ILE A 430 -16.23 -1.11 -34.46
N TYR A 431 -15.79 -0.47 -35.54
CA TYR A 431 -16.55 0.57 -36.23
C TYR A 431 -17.93 0.06 -36.69
N ASN A 432 -18.99 0.74 -36.23
CA ASN A 432 -20.38 0.35 -36.45
C ASN A 432 -20.72 -1.10 -36.02
N SER A 433 -20.00 -1.65 -35.03
CA SER A 433 -20.37 -2.90 -34.35
C SER A 433 -21.80 -2.84 -33.84
N LYS A 434 -22.60 -3.87 -34.11
CA LYS A 434 -24.00 -3.99 -33.67
C LYS A 434 -24.17 -4.86 -32.42
N TYR A 435 -23.08 -5.28 -31.79
CA TYR A 435 -23.09 -6.31 -30.75
C TYR A 435 -22.96 -5.76 -29.33
N PHE A 436 -22.41 -4.56 -29.20
CA PHE A 436 -22.20 -3.81 -27.98
C PHE A 436 -22.20 -2.31 -28.31
N ASP A 437 -22.67 -1.49 -27.38
CA ASP A 437 -22.66 -0.04 -27.50
C ASP A 437 -21.33 0.55 -27.00
N PHE A 438 -20.94 1.70 -27.55
CA PHE A 438 -19.72 2.40 -27.19
C PHE A 438 -20.03 3.79 -26.62
N ILE A 439 -19.60 4.03 -25.38
CA ILE A 439 -19.76 5.32 -24.69
C ILE A 439 -18.41 6.06 -24.71
N LEU A 440 -18.38 7.18 -25.43
CA LEU A 440 -17.25 8.11 -25.54
C LEU A 440 -17.35 9.20 -24.46
N PRO A 441 -16.53 9.17 -23.40
CA PRO A 441 -16.50 10.19 -22.36
C PRO A 441 -15.75 11.44 -22.84
N ARG A 442 -15.60 12.44 -21.97
CA ARG A 442 -14.73 13.60 -22.20
C ARG A 442 -13.32 13.42 -21.65
N HIS A 443 -13.12 12.50 -20.72
CA HIS A 443 -11.81 12.10 -20.22
C HIS A 443 -11.76 10.59 -19.95
N GLU A 444 -10.60 9.94 -20.08
CA GLU A 444 -10.48 8.49 -19.84
C GLU A 444 -10.70 8.12 -18.36
N GLN A 445 -10.45 9.04 -17.42
CA GLN A 445 -10.91 8.86 -16.03
C GLN A 445 -12.45 8.68 -15.95
N GLY A 446 -13.18 9.44 -16.77
CA GLY A 446 -14.63 9.29 -16.95
C GLY A 446 -14.98 7.89 -17.48
N ALA A 447 -14.24 7.38 -18.48
CA ALA A 447 -14.38 6.00 -18.96
C ALA A 447 -14.25 4.97 -17.82
N GLY A 448 -13.23 5.17 -16.99
CA GLY A 448 -12.95 4.31 -15.84
C GLY A 448 -14.08 4.28 -14.82
N HIS A 449 -14.46 5.45 -14.27
CA HIS A 449 -15.53 5.52 -13.26
C HIS A 449 -16.91 5.16 -13.83
N MET A 450 -17.19 5.39 -15.13
CA MET A 450 -18.38 4.84 -15.80
C MET A 450 -18.36 3.31 -15.81
N ALA A 451 -17.23 2.70 -16.16
CA ALA A 451 -17.10 1.24 -16.13
C ALA A 451 -17.28 0.68 -14.70
N GLU A 452 -16.85 1.40 -13.66
CA GLU A 452 -17.09 1.04 -12.26
C GLU A 452 -18.57 1.09 -11.89
N GLY A 453 -19.27 2.20 -12.17
CA GLY A 453 -20.70 2.32 -11.89
C GLY A 453 -21.53 1.29 -12.65
N TYR A 454 -21.16 1.01 -13.90
CA TYR A 454 -21.75 -0.05 -14.70
C TYR A 454 -21.55 -1.44 -14.06
N ALA A 455 -20.35 -1.72 -13.57
CA ALA A 455 -20.01 -2.98 -12.92
C ALA A 455 -20.73 -3.15 -11.58
N SER A 456 -20.81 -2.10 -10.77
CA SER A 456 -21.49 -2.08 -9.47
C SER A 456 -22.98 -2.43 -9.58
N VAL A 457 -23.68 -1.91 -10.60
CA VAL A 457 -25.11 -2.20 -10.81
C VAL A 457 -25.32 -3.53 -11.52
N SER A 458 -24.66 -3.76 -12.65
CA SER A 458 -24.88 -4.97 -13.48
C SER A 458 -24.31 -6.25 -12.86
N GLY A 459 -23.26 -6.15 -12.04
CA GLY A 459 -22.43 -7.27 -11.60
C GLY A 459 -21.59 -7.93 -12.69
N LYS A 460 -21.49 -7.30 -13.87
CA LYS A 460 -20.62 -7.72 -14.97
C LYS A 460 -19.35 -6.87 -14.96
N PRO A 461 -18.22 -7.33 -15.55
CA PRO A 461 -17.04 -6.49 -15.68
C PRO A 461 -17.31 -5.21 -16.46
N GLY A 462 -16.83 -4.09 -15.95
CA GLY A 462 -16.71 -2.85 -16.71
C GLY A 462 -15.55 -2.97 -17.71
N VAL A 463 -15.82 -2.80 -19.01
CA VAL A 463 -14.82 -2.92 -20.07
C VAL A 463 -14.41 -1.53 -20.53
N ILE A 464 -13.11 -1.26 -20.49
CA ILE A 464 -12.52 0.03 -20.88
C ILE A 464 -11.62 -0.16 -22.10
N LEU A 465 -11.70 0.76 -23.07
CA LEU A 465 -10.84 0.75 -24.27
C LEU A 465 -10.23 2.14 -24.52
N VAL A 466 -8.93 2.28 -24.29
CA VAL A 466 -8.20 3.56 -24.37
C VAL A 466 -6.93 3.46 -25.22
N THR A 467 -6.33 4.59 -25.58
CA THR A 467 -5.05 4.63 -26.30
C THR A 467 -3.84 4.49 -25.38
N SER A 468 -2.63 4.53 -25.94
CA SER A 468 -1.36 4.45 -25.20
C SER A 468 -1.05 5.73 -24.43
N GLY A 469 0.06 5.73 -23.67
CA GLY A 469 0.60 6.92 -23.02
C GLY A 469 -0.45 7.65 -22.17
N PRO A 470 -0.85 8.89 -22.53
CA PRO A 470 -1.80 9.68 -21.74
C PRO A 470 -3.12 8.96 -21.45
N GLY A 471 -3.72 8.30 -22.44
CA GLY A 471 -5.03 7.64 -22.26
C GLY A 471 -4.96 6.47 -21.28
N ALA A 472 -3.84 5.75 -21.28
CA ALA A 472 -3.56 4.67 -20.34
C ALA A 472 -3.18 5.18 -18.94
N THR A 473 -2.50 6.31 -18.82
CA THR A 473 -2.20 6.92 -17.51
C THR A 473 -3.42 7.56 -16.86
N ASN A 474 -4.36 8.09 -17.66
CA ASN A 474 -5.60 8.71 -17.17
C ASN A 474 -6.56 7.72 -16.49
N VAL A 475 -6.44 6.41 -16.76
CA VAL A 475 -7.22 5.34 -16.10
C VAL A 475 -6.55 4.78 -14.83
N VAL A 476 -5.40 5.29 -14.41
CA VAL A 476 -4.69 4.81 -13.20
C VAL A 476 -5.50 5.04 -11.92
N THR A 477 -6.17 6.18 -11.77
CA THR A 477 -7.03 6.46 -10.61
C THR A 477 -8.24 5.52 -10.56
N PRO A 478 -9.07 5.36 -11.63
CA PRO A 478 -10.12 4.33 -11.66
C PRO A 478 -9.63 2.90 -11.42
N MET A 479 -8.45 2.51 -11.91
CA MET A 479 -7.87 1.21 -11.57
C MET A 479 -7.57 1.12 -10.07
N GLN A 480 -6.99 2.15 -9.45
CA GLN A 480 -6.73 2.10 -8.01
C GLN A 480 -8.03 2.09 -7.18
N ASP A 481 -9.07 2.78 -7.64
CA ASP A 481 -10.39 2.81 -7.00
C ASP A 481 -11.05 1.41 -7.03
N ALA A 482 -11.18 0.85 -8.24
CA ALA A 482 -11.71 -0.49 -8.46
C ALA A 482 -10.93 -1.58 -7.70
N LEU A 483 -9.61 -1.43 -7.51
CA LEU A 483 -8.81 -2.35 -6.70
C LEU A 483 -9.08 -2.17 -5.19
N SER A 484 -9.22 -0.93 -4.73
CA SER A 484 -9.53 -0.59 -3.35
C SER A 484 -10.91 -1.13 -2.94
N ASP A 485 -11.92 -1.04 -3.81
CA ASP A 485 -13.31 -1.40 -3.48
C ASP A 485 -13.73 -2.79 -3.96
N GLY A 486 -12.98 -3.35 -4.92
CA GLY A 486 -13.14 -4.71 -5.41
C GLY A 486 -14.16 -4.81 -6.55
N ILE A 487 -14.05 -3.91 -7.52
CA ILE A 487 -14.94 -3.80 -8.68
C ILE A 487 -14.33 -4.53 -9.88
N PRO A 488 -15.05 -5.46 -10.55
CA PRO A 488 -14.52 -6.15 -11.72
C PRO A 488 -14.39 -5.19 -12.91
N MET A 489 -13.17 -4.99 -13.38
CA MET A 489 -12.84 -4.08 -14.46
C MET A 489 -11.79 -4.72 -15.38
N VAL A 490 -11.94 -4.55 -16.70
CA VAL A 490 -10.98 -5.02 -17.70
C VAL A 490 -10.57 -3.83 -18.56
N VAL A 491 -9.34 -3.35 -18.38
CA VAL A 491 -8.76 -2.25 -19.14
C VAL A 491 -8.00 -2.80 -20.34
N PHE A 492 -8.39 -2.39 -21.53
CA PHE A 492 -7.62 -2.55 -22.75
C PHE A 492 -7.03 -1.20 -23.14
N CYS A 493 -5.70 -1.12 -23.21
CA CYS A 493 -5.00 0.07 -23.65
C CYS A 493 -4.14 -0.23 -24.88
N GLY A 494 -4.12 0.69 -25.84
CA GLY A 494 -3.16 0.62 -26.95
C GLY A 494 -1.73 0.81 -26.45
N GLN A 495 -0.76 0.34 -27.23
CA GLN A 495 0.66 0.57 -27.01
C GLN A 495 1.35 0.88 -28.34
N VAL A 496 2.52 1.53 -28.29
CA VAL A 496 3.41 1.68 -29.45
C VAL A 496 3.76 0.30 -30.05
N ALA A 497 4.27 0.28 -31.28
CA ALA A 497 4.62 -1.00 -31.92
C ALA A 497 5.71 -1.70 -31.11
N THR A 498 5.73 -3.04 -31.08
CA THR A 498 6.69 -3.83 -30.28
C THR A 498 8.16 -3.44 -30.55
N SER A 499 8.48 -3.07 -31.79
CA SER A 499 9.80 -2.59 -32.23
C SER A 499 10.21 -1.20 -31.70
N ALA A 500 9.28 -0.44 -31.12
CA ALA A 500 9.51 0.88 -30.55
C ALA A 500 9.44 0.89 -29.00
N ILE A 501 9.12 -0.24 -28.37
CA ILE A 501 9.02 -0.34 -26.91
C ILE A 501 10.43 -0.25 -26.28
N GLY A 502 10.56 0.59 -25.26
CA GLY A 502 11.82 0.91 -24.58
C GLY A 502 12.67 1.97 -25.29
N SER A 503 12.08 2.79 -26.18
CA SER A 503 12.80 3.82 -26.95
C SER A 503 12.35 5.26 -26.68
N ASP A 504 11.52 5.47 -25.66
CA ASP A 504 10.86 6.73 -25.33
C ASP A 504 10.05 7.28 -26.53
N ALA A 505 9.33 6.38 -27.21
CA ALA A 505 8.60 6.67 -28.43
C ALA A 505 7.38 7.59 -28.20
N PHE A 506 6.87 8.20 -29.28
CA PHE A 506 5.69 9.07 -29.21
C PHE A 506 4.47 8.34 -28.62
N GLN A 507 3.93 8.88 -27.52
CA GLN A 507 2.86 8.29 -26.70
C GLN A 507 3.20 6.90 -26.11
N GLU A 508 4.48 6.59 -25.93
CA GLU A 508 4.91 5.45 -25.10
C GLU A 508 4.75 5.78 -23.60
N ALA A 509 4.32 4.79 -22.83
CA ALA A 509 4.49 4.74 -21.38
C ALA A 509 4.61 3.27 -20.94
N ASP A 510 5.36 3.00 -19.86
CA ASP A 510 5.39 1.69 -19.20
C ASP A 510 4.08 1.46 -18.43
N THR A 511 2.97 1.33 -19.15
CA THR A 511 1.63 1.12 -18.60
C THR A 511 1.59 -0.13 -17.72
N VAL A 512 2.29 -1.19 -18.10
CA VAL A 512 2.41 -2.43 -17.32
C VAL A 512 3.18 -2.19 -16.01
N GLY A 513 4.21 -1.35 -16.01
CA GLY A 513 4.92 -0.93 -14.81
C GLY A 513 4.09 -0.05 -13.88
N ILE A 514 3.45 0.98 -14.44
CA ILE A 514 2.61 1.95 -13.73
C ILE A 514 1.40 1.25 -13.09
N SER A 515 0.66 0.46 -13.87
CA SER A 515 -0.57 -0.19 -13.41
C SER A 515 -0.35 -1.42 -12.51
N ARG A 516 0.89 -1.88 -12.32
CA ARG A 516 1.20 -3.11 -11.56
C ARG A 516 0.73 -3.07 -10.11
N SER A 517 0.71 -1.88 -9.50
CA SER A 517 0.29 -1.71 -8.10
C SER A 517 -1.20 -1.43 -7.94
N CYS A 518 -1.88 -0.93 -8.99
CA CYS A 518 -3.31 -0.63 -8.99
C CYS A 518 -4.17 -1.65 -9.77
N THR A 519 -3.61 -2.78 -10.18
CA THR A 519 -4.35 -3.91 -10.80
C THR A 519 -4.15 -5.21 -10.02
N LYS A 520 -5.09 -6.15 -10.15
CA LYS A 520 -4.93 -7.54 -9.68
C LYS A 520 -3.87 -8.29 -10.49
N TRP A 521 -3.77 -7.96 -11.78
CA TRP A 521 -2.88 -8.56 -12.76
C TRP A 521 -2.85 -7.67 -14.00
N ASN A 522 -1.72 -7.65 -14.69
CA ASN A 522 -1.61 -7.02 -16.00
C ASN A 522 -0.65 -7.80 -16.92
N VAL A 523 -0.79 -7.56 -18.22
CA VAL A 523 0.03 -8.18 -19.27
C VAL A 523 0.18 -7.25 -20.47
N MET A 524 1.27 -7.40 -21.20
CA MET A 524 1.41 -6.87 -22.57
C MET A 524 1.34 -8.05 -23.53
N VAL A 525 0.45 -7.95 -24.52
CA VAL A 525 0.30 -8.97 -25.58
C VAL A 525 1.47 -8.82 -26.56
N LYS A 526 2.28 -9.86 -26.72
CA LYS A 526 3.50 -9.80 -27.55
C LYS A 526 3.31 -10.38 -28.94
N ASP A 527 2.32 -11.25 -29.12
CA ASP A 527 1.99 -11.90 -30.38
C ASP A 527 0.47 -12.05 -30.51
N ILE A 528 -0.05 -11.94 -31.72
CA ILE A 528 -1.48 -12.05 -32.02
C ILE A 528 -2.06 -13.43 -31.61
N ALA A 529 -1.26 -14.48 -31.65
CA ALA A 529 -1.67 -15.84 -31.27
C ALA A 529 -2.01 -15.96 -29.78
N GLU A 530 -1.44 -15.14 -28.89
CA GLU A 530 -1.81 -15.16 -27.46
C GLU A 530 -2.95 -14.20 -27.10
N LEU A 531 -3.38 -13.30 -28.00
CA LEU A 531 -4.41 -12.30 -27.73
C LEU A 531 -5.73 -12.90 -27.19
N PRO A 532 -6.33 -13.95 -27.78
CA PRO A 532 -7.53 -14.58 -27.22
C PRO A 532 -7.33 -15.11 -25.80
N ARG A 533 -6.19 -15.78 -25.55
CA ARG A 533 -5.85 -16.31 -24.23
C ARG A 533 -5.72 -15.19 -23.21
N ARG A 534 -5.04 -14.08 -23.54
CA ARG A 534 -4.87 -12.94 -22.62
C ARG A 534 -6.18 -12.26 -22.28
N ILE A 535 -7.10 -12.15 -23.24
CA ILE A 535 -8.46 -11.65 -22.98
C ILE A 535 -9.20 -12.61 -22.02
N ASN A 536 -9.16 -13.92 -22.30
CA ASN A 536 -9.75 -14.94 -21.43
C ASN A 536 -9.18 -14.92 -20.00
N GLU A 537 -7.86 -14.78 -19.85
CA GLU A 537 -7.17 -14.62 -18.56
C GLU A 537 -7.61 -13.35 -17.84
N ALA A 538 -7.69 -12.22 -18.55
CA ALA A 538 -8.10 -10.93 -18.00
C ALA A 538 -9.50 -10.99 -17.38
N PHE A 539 -10.52 -11.39 -18.16
CA PHE A 539 -11.89 -11.55 -17.66
C PHE A 539 -11.94 -12.52 -16.48
N LYS A 540 -11.23 -13.65 -16.57
CA LYS A 540 -11.21 -14.68 -15.52
C LYS A 540 -10.61 -14.17 -14.22
N ILE A 541 -9.53 -13.40 -14.28
CA ILE A 541 -8.88 -12.82 -13.10
C ILE A 541 -9.72 -11.67 -12.54
N ALA A 542 -10.31 -10.81 -13.38
CA ALA A 542 -11.16 -9.70 -12.93
C ALA A 542 -12.35 -10.16 -12.08
N THR A 543 -13.00 -11.28 -12.44
CA THR A 543 -14.21 -11.79 -11.76
C THR A 543 -14.01 -12.87 -10.70
N SER A 544 -12.78 -13.40 -10.50
CA SER A 544 -12.53 -14.51 -9.57
C SER A 544 -11.94 -14.06 -8.21
N GLY A 545 -12.28 -14.79 -7.15
CA GLY A 545 -11.94 -14.40 -5.77
C GLY A 545 -12.61 -13.08 -5.41
N ARG A 546 -11.91 -12.20 -4.69
CA ARG A 546 -12.32 -10.78 -4.59
C ARG A 546 -12.19 -10.14 -5.99
N PRO A 547 -13.26 -9.58 -6.59
CA PRO A 547 -13.16 -8.95 -7.90
C PRO A 547 -12.21 -7.75 -7.90
N GLY A 548 -11.82 -7.28 -9.08
CA GLY A 548 -10.92 -6.13 -9.21
C GLY A 548 -10.47 -5.89 -10.65
N PRO A 549 -9.69 -4.83 -10.89
CA PRO A 549 -9.22 -4.41 -12.19
C PRO A 549 -8.06 -5.26 -12.70
N VAL A 550 -8.01 -5.43 -14.01
CA VAL A 550 -6.86 -5.97 -14.75
C VAL A 550 -6.58 -5.10 -15.97
N LEU A 551 -5.34 -5.13 -16.46
CA LEU A 551 -4.94 -4.39 -17.66
C LEU A 551 -4.27 -5.29 -18.71
N VAL A 552 -4.69 -5.12 -19.96
CA VAL A 552 -4.12 -5.79 -21.14
C VAL A 552 -3.61 -4.71 -22.09
N ASP A 553 -2.29 -4.61 -22.20
CA ASP A 553 -1.58 -3.66 -23.05
C ASP A 553 -1.42 -4.24 -24.46
N LEU A 554 -1.86 -3.49 -25.48
CA LEU A 554 -2.10 -3.95 -26.85
C LEU A 554 -1.25 -3.17 -27.87
N PRO A 555 -0.05 -3.66 -28.23
CA PRO A 555 0.79 -3.05 -29.27
C PRO A 555 0.06 -2.90 -30.62
N LYS A 556 0.24 -1.75 -31.27
CA LYS A 556 -0.46 -1.42 -32.52
C LYS A 556 -0.15 -2.38 -33.68
N ASP A 557 1.05 -2.94 -33.71
CA ASP A 557 1.50 -3.93 -34.69
C ASP A 557 0.94 -5.33 -34.43
N VAL A 558 0.77 -5.70 -33.15
CA VAL A 558 0.06 -6.93 -32.76
C VAL A 558 -1.43 -6.84 -33.11
N THR A 559 -2.07 -5.69 -32.87
CA THR A 559 -3.51 -5.50 -33.17
C THR A 559 -3.80 -5.28 -34.66
N ALA A 560 -2.85 -4.73 -35.43
CA ALA A 560 -2.93 -4.64 -36.89
C ALA A 560 -2.48 -5.93 -37.63
N GLY A 561 -1.72 -6.81 -36.96
CA GLY A 561 -1.28 -8.09 -37.51
C GLY A 561 -2.45 -9.01 -37.89
N ILE A 562 -2.21 -9.95 -38.79
CA ILE A 562 -3.18 -10.96 -39.24
C ILE A 562 -2.78 -12.33 -38.71
N LEU A 563 -3.70 -13.04 -38.04
CA LEU A 563 -3.45 -14.39 -37.53
C LEU A 563 -3.40 -15.39 -38.69
N ARG A 564 -2.32 -16.17 -38.79
CA ARG A 564 -2.09 -17.14 -39.88
C ARG A 564 -2.13 -18.60 -39.46
N THR A 565 -2.25 -18.88 -38.16
CA THR A 565 -2.14 -20.22 -37.57
C THR A 565 -3.36 -20.52 -36.71
N PRO A 566 -3.93 -21.74 -36.77
CA PRO A 566 -4.93 -22.19 -35.81
C PRO A 566 -4.41 -22.13 -34.37
N LEU A 567 -5.29 -21.90 -33.41
CA LEU A 567 -4.97 -21.77 -31.98
C LEU A 567 -5.58 -22.91 -31.17
N PRO A 568 -5.08 -23.23 -29.97
CA PRO A 568 -5.77 -24.15 -29.06
C PRO A 568 -7.20 -23.67 -28.75
N TYR A 569 -8.19 -24.53 -28.90
CA TYR A 569 -9.61 -24.21 -28.67
C TYR A 569 -9.88 -23.64 -27.25
N LYS A 570 -9.09 -24.06 -26.26
CA LYS A 570 -9.15 -23.54 -24.89
C LYS A 570 -8.82 -22.04 -24.81
N ASP A 571 -7.99 -21.54 -25.73
CA ASP A 571 -7.50 -20.16 -25.74
C ASP A 571 -8.49 -19.22 -26.42
N THR A 572 -9.33 -19.74 -27.33
CA THR A 572 -10.37 -18.99 -28.06
C THR A 572 -11.76 -19.08 -27.43
N THR A 573 -11.95 -19.93 -26.42
CA THR A 573 -13.27 -20.24 -25.83
C THR A 573 -13.33 -19.86 -24.34
N PRO A 574 -14.10 -18.83 -23.95
CA PRO A 574 -14.27 -18.45 -22.55
C PRO A 574 -14.75 -19.57 -21.63
N GLY A 575 -14.26 -19.56 -20.39
CA GLY A 575 -14.58 -20.57 -19.37
C GLY A 575 -13.76 -21.87 -19.47
N SER A 576 -13.02 -22.08 -20.56
CA SER A 576 -12.08 -23.21 -20.70
C SER A 576 -10.99 -23.22 -19.62
N PRO A 577 -10.42 -24.39 -19.26
CA PRO A 577 -9.29 -24.45 -18.33
C PRO A 577 -8.01 -23.89 -18.96
N LEU A 578 -7.66 -22.64 -18.64
CA LEU A 578 -6.50 -21.93 -19.18
C LEU A 578 -5.14 -22.37 -18.63
N GLY A 579 -5.10 -23.32 -17.68
CA GLY A 579 -3.86 -23.73 -17.02
C GLY A 579 -3.20 -22.64 -16.15
N LEU A 580 -3.93 -21.55 -15.85
CA LEU A 580 -3.48 -20.53 -14.90
C LEU A 580 -3.03 -21.18 -13.59
N PRO A 581 -1.91 -20.75 -12.98
CA PRO A 581 -1.44 -21.31 -11.74
C PRO A 581 -2.43 -21.02 -10.62
N SER A 582 -3.30 -22.00 -10.35
CA SER A 582 -4.12 -22.00 -9.14
C SER A 582 -3.18 -22.13 -7.95
N ASN A 583 -2.97 -21.02 -7.24
CA ASN A 583 -2.47 -21.09 -5.88
C ASN A 583 -3.36 -22.11 -5.13
N PRO A 584 -2.83 -23.18 -4.51
CA PRO A 584 -3.64 -24.18 -3.83
C PRO A 584 -4.57 -23.60 -2.75
N LEU A 585 -4.23 -22.43 -2.20
CA LEU A 585 -5.02 -21.66 -1.24
C LEU A 585 -6.11 -20.78 -1.89
N GLN A 586 -6.22 -20.79 -3.23
CA GLN A 586 -7.16 -20.01 -4.03
C GLN A 586 -7.77 -20.89 -5.14
N SER A 587 -8.35 -22.04 -4.75
CA SER A 587 -9.37 -22.66 -5.60
C SER A 587 -10.45 -21.63 -5.92
N MET A 588 -10.98 -21.63 -7.15
CA MET A 588 -12.08 -20.73 -7.52
C MET A 588 -13.36 -21.01 -6.72
N GLN A 589 -13.50 -22.24 -6.24
CA GLN A 589 -14.46 -22.66 -5.23
C GLN A 589 -13.69 -23.60 -4.28
N PRO A 590 -13.16 -23.11 -3.13
CA PRO A 590 -12.67 -24.02 -2.11
C PRO A 590 -13.84 -24.89 -1.62
N PRO A 591 -13.61 -26.16 -1.25
CA PRO A 591 -14.65 -26.97 -0.64
C PRO A 591 -15.13 -26.31 0.66
N ILE A 592 -16.43 -26.37 0.93
CA ILE A 592 -17.01 -25.84 2.17
C ILE A 592 -16.46 -26.63 3.35
N ASP A 593 -15.76 -25.95 4.27
CA ASP A 593 -15.26 -26.54 5.50
C ASP A 593 -16.41 -26.73 6.50
N MET A 594 -17.16 -27.81 6.34
CA MET A 594 -18.32 -28.12 7.19
C MET A 594 -17.99 -28.16 8.70
N PRO A 595 -16.82 -28.67 9.16
CA PRO A 595 -16.39 -28.51 10.55
C PRO A 595 -16.35 -27.05 11.02
N LEU A 596 -15.76 -26.11 10.26
CA LEU A 596 -15.75 -24.68 10.61
C LEU A 596 -17.15 -24.05 10.52
N ILE A 597 -17.98 -24.45 9.56
CA ILE A 597 -19.39 -24.02 9.47
C ILE A 597 -20.17 -24.47 10.72
N GLN A 598 -20.00 -25.72 11.16
CA GLN A 598 -20.64 -26.25 12.37
C GLN A 598 -20.12 -25.54 13.64
N GLN A 599 -18.81 -25.26 13.72
CA GLN A 599 -18.24 -24.49 14.82
C GLN A 599 -18.83 -23.06 14.89
N ALA A 600 -18.97 -22.41 13.74
CA ALA A 600 -19.63 -21.11 13.63
C ALA A 600 -21.11 -21.17 14.05
N ALA A 601 -21.87 -22.14 13.55
CA ALA A 601 -23.27 -22.34 13.95
C ALA A 601 -23.41 -22.54 15.46
N ASN A 602 -22.56 -23.38 16.06
CA ASN A 602 -22.55 -23.63 17.50
C ASN A 602 -22.27 -22.35 18.31
N LEU A 603 -21.33 -21.50 17.87
CA LEU A 603 -21.08 -20.19 18.51
C LEU A 603 -22.27 -19.23 18.37
N ILE A 604 -22.90 -19.18 17.20
CA ILE A 604 -24.05 -18.30 16.92
C ILE A 604 -25.30 -18.71 17.73
N ASN A 605 -25.55 -20.01 17.85
CA ASN A 605 -26.68 -20.54 18.62
C ASN A 605 -26.47 -20.30 20.13
N ASN A 606 -25.24 -20.41 20.63
CA ASN A 606 -24.93 -20.20 22.06
C ASN A 606 -24.72 -18.73 22.48
N ALA A 607 -24.41 -17.83 21.53
CA ALA A 607 -24.24 -16.40 21.78
C ALA A 607 -25.44 -15.79 22.53
N LYS A 608 -25.23 -14.73 23.32
CA LYS A 608 -26.31 -13.95 23.94
C LYS A 608 -26.52 -12.62 23.23
N LYS A 609 -25.45 -11.97 22.79
CA LYS A 609 -25.44 -10.68 22.09
C LYS A 609 -24.74 -10.78 20.71
N PRO A 610 -25.16 -11.65 19.79
CA PRO A 610 -24.57 -11.72 18.47
C PRO A 610 -24.90 -10.48 17.63
N LEU A 611 -24.03 -10.18 16.68
CA LEU A 611 -24.18 -9.11 15.69
C LEU A 611 -23.69 -9.59 14.33
N ILE A 612 -24.47 -9.34 13.27
CA ILE A 612 -24.01 -9.51 11.89
C ILE A 612 -23.37 -8.22 11.40
N TYR A 613 -22.18 -8.34 10.82
CA TYR A 613 -21.44 -7.27 10.16
C TYR A 613 -21.29 -7.62 8.68
N ALA A 614 -22.14 -7.04 7.84
CA ALA A 614 -22.22 -7.35 6.42
C ALA A 614 -21.46 -6.31 5.57
N GLY A 615 -20.52 -6.80 4.75
CA GLY A 615 -19.75 -6.01 3.80
C GLY A 615 -20.16 -6.24 2.35
N HIS A 616 -19.41 -5.61 1.43
CA HIS A 616 -19.63 -5.70 -0.01
C HIS A 616 -19.70 -7.15 -0.54
N GLY A 617 -19.00 -8.10 0.08
CA GLY A 617 -19.01 -9.50 -0.35
C GLY A 617 -20.40 -10.16 -0.36
N VAL A 618 -21.37 -9.67 0.43
CA VAL A 618 -22.76 -10.16 0.39
C VAL A 618 -23.46 -9.78 -0.94
N LEU A 619 -23.04 -8.71 -1.60
CA LEU A 619 -23.59 -8.25 -2.88
C LEU A 619 -22.98 -8.95 -4.11
N SER A 620 -22.07 -9.91 -3.92
CA SER A 620 -21.48 -10.69 -5.01
C SER A 620 -22.52 -11.49 -5.79
N SER A 621 -23.58 -11.95 -5.12
CA SER A 621 -24.67 -12.75 -5.69
C SER A 621 -26.05 -12.22 -5.27
N PRO A 622 -27.08 -12.28 -6.14
CA PRO A 622 -28.47 -12.01 -5.78
C PRO A 622 -29.04 -12.88 -4.65
N LEU A 623 -28.38 -13.99 -4.30
CA LEU A 623 -28.76 -14.84 -3.17
C LEU A 623 -28.23 -14.33 -1.82
N GLY A 624 -27.16 -13.51 -1.80
CA GLY A 624 -26.54 -13.03 -0.56
C GLY A 624 -27.48 -12.26 0.36
N PRO A 625 -28.18 -11.21 -0.12
CA PRO A 625 -29.19 -10.49 0.66
C PRO A 625 -30.31 -11.40 1.21
N LYS A 626 -30.69 -12.44 0.45
CA LYS A 626 -31.73 -13.40 0.86
C LYS A 626 -31.24 -14.29 2.00
N LEU A 627 -30.04 -14.85 1.87
CA LEU A 627 -29.40 -15.69 2.90
C LEU A 627 -29.07 -14.88 4.16
N LEU A 628 -28.60 -13.63 4.01
CA LEU A 628 -28.41 -12.70 5.11
C LEU A 628 -29.73 -12.43 5.86
N SER A 629 -30.82 -12.19 5.12
CA SER A 629 -32.14 -11.98 5.73
C SER A 629 -32.66 -13.23 6.46
N GLN A 630 -32.43 -14.42 5.90
CA GLN A 630 -32.75 -15.70 6.54
C GLN A 630 -31.91 -15.93 7.81
N LEU A 631 -30.60 -15.65 7.78
CA LEU A 631 -29.72 -15.74 8.95
C LEU A 631 -30.17 -14.78 10.07
N ALA A 632 -30.43 -13.52 9.73
CA ALA A 632 -30.82 -12.49 10.68
C ALA A 632 -32.16 -12.80 11.35
N ARG A 633 -33.17 -13.22 10.56
CA ARG A 633 -34.52 -13.52 11.08
C ARG A 633 -34.58 -14.87 11.78
N GLY A 634 -33.91 -15.89 11.25
CA GLY A 634 -33.82 -17.23 11.85
C GLY A 634 -33.08 -17.20 13.18
N GLY A 635 -31.86 -16.69 13.23
CA GLY A 635 -31.08 -16.59 14.46
C GLY A 635 -31.48 -15.44 15.41
N ASN A 636 -32.47 -14.63 15.00
CA ASN A 636 -32.92 -13.41 15.69
C ASN A 636 -31.73 -12.48 16.00
N ILE A 637 -30.98 -12.06 14.98
CA ILE A 637 -29.69 -11.36 15.09
C ILE A 637 -29.78 -9.97 14.45
N PRO A 638 -29.32 -8.88 15.12
CA PRO A 638 -29.22 -7.57 14.50
C PRO A 638 -28.13 -7.54 13.41
N VAL A 639 -28.30 -6.64 12.43
CA VAL A 639 -27.46 -6.49 11.25
C VAL A 639 -26.96 -5.06 11.14
N THR A 640 -25.65 -4.87 11.03
CA THR A 640 -25.03 -3.62 10.60
C THR A 640 -24.22 -3.84 9.32
N THR A 641 -24.02 -2.76 8.55
CA THR A 641 -23.38 -2.81 7.23
C THR A 641 -22.19 -1.85 7.14
N THR A 642 -21.19 -2.17 6.30
CA THR A 642 -20.23 -1.16 5.81
C THR A 642 -20.92 -0.19 4.84
N LEU A 643 -20.29 0.94 4.51
CA LEU A 643 -20.69 1.80 3.39
C LEU A 643 -21.01 0.99 2.11
N HIS A 644 -20.07 0.18 1.60
CA HIS A 644 -20.29 -0.71 0.43
C HIS A 644 -21.20 -1.93 0.71
N GLY A 645 -21.74 -2.06 1.91
CA GLY A 645 -22.71 -3.08 2.30
C GLY A 645 -24.14 -2.55 2.28
N LEU A 646 -24.34 -1.23 2.12
CA LEU A 646 -25.66 -0.63 2.14
C LEU A 646 -26.52 -1.19 0.99
N GLY A 647 -27.76 -1.54 1.34
CA GLY A 647 -28.70 -2.24 0.47
C GLY A 647 -28.57 -3.76 0.46
N CYS A 648 -27.59 -4.38 1.12
CA CYS A 648 -27.56 -5.85 1.29
C CYS A 648 -28.61 -6.36 2.30
N PHE A 649 -29.16 -5.47 3.13
CA PHE A 649 -30.22 -5.73 4.09
C PHE A 649 -31.28 -4.61 3.99
N ASP A 650 -32.55 -4.90 4.27
CA ASP A 650 -33.61 -3.88 4.24
C ASP A 650 -33.59 -3.08 5.55
N GLU A 651 -33.19 -1.81 5.48
CA GLU A 651 -33.11 -0.95 6.65
C GLU A 651 -34.47 -0.61 7.27
N THR A 652 -35.58 -0.86 6.59
CA THR A 652 -36.94 -0.74 7.17
C THR A 652 -37.32 -1.92 8.06
N ASP A 653 -36.48 -2.96 8.17
CA ASP A 653 -36.56 -3.96 9.24
C ASP A 653 -36.06 -3.32 10.56
N GLU A 654 -36.89 -2.44 11.13
CA GLU A 654 -36.57 -1.62 12.32
C GLU A 654 -36.09 -2.43 13.52
N LYS A 655 -36.49 -3.70 13.61
CA LYS A 655 -36.01 -4.62 14.64
C LYS A 655 -34.54 -4.96 14.43
N HIS A 656 -34.20 -5.57 13.29
CA HIS A 656 -32.87 -6.14 13.07
C HIS A 656 -31.85 -5.13 12.53
N SER A 657 -32.26 -4.17 11.70
CA SER A 657 -31.33 -3.21 11.07
C SER A 657 -30.71 -2.25 12.10
N LEU A 658 -29.38 -2.08 12.06
CA LEU A 658 -28.64 -1.04 12.80
C LEU A 658 -28.09 0.07 11.89
N HIS A 659 -28.41 0.05 10.58
CA HIS A 659 -27.77 0.88 9.55
C HIS A 659 -26.24 0.69 9.47
N MET A 660 -25.55 1.64 8.82
CA MET A 660 -24.10 1.68 8.68
C MET A 660 -23.37 1.80 10.05
N LEU A 661 -22.24 1.13 10.24
CA LEU A 661 -21.29 1.39 11.34
C LEU A 661 -20.02 2.13 10.88
N GLY A 662 -19.21 2.56 11.85
CA GLY A 662 -17.87 3.11 11.63
C GLY A 662 -17.78 4.58 12.01
N MET A 663 -16.79 5.28 11.43
CA MET A 663 -16.44 6.68 11.73
C MET A 663 -17.65 7.61 11.72
N HIS A 664 -18.48 7.54 10.67
CA HIS A 664 -19.75 8.28 10.57
C HIS A 664 -20.97 7.36 10.56
N GLY A 665 -20.82 6.17 11.14
CA GLY A 665 -21.91 5.20 11.32
C GLY A 665 -22.95 5.65 12.34
N SER A 666 -24.00 4.85 12.48
CA SER A 666 -25.00 5.06 13.52
C SER A 666 -24.39 4.77 14.89
N ALA A 667 -24.79 5.59 15.87
CA ALA A 667 -24.26 5.47 17.22
C ALA A 667 -24.60 4.12 17.87
N TYR A 668 -25.80 3.59 17.58
CA TYR A 668 -26.26 2.29 18.04
C TYR A 668 -25.57 1.11 17.36
N ALA A 669 -25.18 1.20 16.07
CA ALA A 669 -24.35 0.18 15.45
C ALA A 669 -22.94 0.12 16.07
N ASN A 670 -22.34 1.28 16.32
CA ASN A 670 -21.02 1.40 16.96
C ASN A 670 -21.03 0.84 18.40
N LEU A 671 -22.07 1.16 19.19
CA LEU A 671 -22.25 0.61 20.55
C LEU A 671 -22.53 -0.89 20.52
N ALA A 672 -23.36 -1.38 19.59
CA ALA A 672 -23.63 -2.81 19.42
C ALA A 672 -22.37 -3.59 19.02
N MET A 673 -21.56 -3.07 18.09
CA MET A 673 -20.28 -3.66 17.68
C MET A 673 -19.30 -3.81 18.85
N GLN A 674 -19.23 -2.81 19.73
CA GLN A 674 -18.37 -2.89 20.91
C GLN A 674 -18.88 -3.88 21.98
N SER A 675 -20.20 -4.07 22.06
CA SER A 675 -20.88 -4.81 23.13
C SER A 675 -21.27 -6.24 22.76
N ALA A 676 -21.16 -6.62 21.49
CA ALA A 676 -21.49 -7.96 20.99
C ALA A 676 -20.53 -9.02 21.55
N ASP A 677 -21.03 -10.22 21.84
CA ASP A 677 -20.21 -11.37 22.24
C ASP A 677 -19.82 -12.27 21.07
N VAL A 678 -20.60 -12.27 19.98
CA VAL A 678 -20.26 -12.89 18.69
C VAL A 678 -20.45 -11.88 17.55
N ILE A 679 -19.41 -11.70 16.74
CA ILE A 679 -19.47 -10.89 15.52
C ILE A 679 -19.39 -11.83 14.31
N ILE A 680 -20.40 -11.76 13.44
CA ILE A 680 -20.52 -12.56 12.22
C ILE A 680 -20.15 -11.65 11.05
N ALA A 681 -18.88 -11.63 10.68
CA ALA A 681 -18.34 -10.80 9.60
C ALA A 681 -18.54 -11.48 8.24
N LEU A 682 -19.44 -10.94 7.43
CA LEU A 682 -19.85 -11.49 6.13
C LEU A 682 -19.31 -10.64 4.98
N GLY A 683 -18.21 -11.05 4.36
CA GLY A 683 -17.64 -10.33 3.21
C GLY A 683 -17.17 -8.91 3.52
N GLY A 684 -16.80 -8.64 4.78
CA GLY A 684 -16.26 -7.37 5.27
C GLY A 684 -14.75 -7.46 5.56
N ARG A 685 -14.01 -6.37 5.31
CA ARG A 685 -12.53 -6.35 5.32
C ARG A 685 -11.87 -5.67 6.52
N PHE A 686 -12.65 -5.37 7.56
CA PHE A 686 -12.27 -4.58 8.76
C PHE A 686 -11.41 -3.36 8.42
N ASP A 687 -12.00 -2.42 7.68
CA ASP A 687 -11.36 -1.16 7.31
C ASP A 687 -11.13 -0.23 8.52
N ASP A 688 -10.15 0.68 8.46
CA ASP A 688 -9.84 1.56 9.59
C ASP A 688 -10.95 2.60 9.87
N ARG A 689 -11.71 3.01 8.84
CA ARG A 689 -12.94 3.81 8.98
C ARG A 689 -14.08 3.01 9.63
N VAL A 690 -14.00 1.67 9.65
CA VAL A 690 -14.96 0.78 10.31
C VAL A 690 -14.53 0.43 11.72
N THR A 691 -13.26 0.17 11.97
CA THR A 691 -12.78 -0.26 13.30
C THR A 691 -12.52 0.89 14.27
N GLY A 692 -12.23 2.10 13.76
CA GLY A 692 -11.59 3.13 14.57
C GLY A 692 -10.28 2.61 15.15
N LYS A 693 -10.08 2.78 16.45
CA LYS A 693 -8.87 2.32 17.15
C LYS A 693 -8.86 0.81 17.41
N ILE A 694 -8.08 0.07 16.61
CA ILE A 694 -8.04 -1.40 16.50
C ILE A 694 -7.84 -2.13 17.84
N ASP A 695 -6.93 -1.67 18.72
CA ASP A 695 -6.65 -2.33 19.99
C ASP A 695 -7.82 -2.29 20.98
N THR A 696 -8.77 -1.37 20.77
CA THR A 696 -10.02 -1.21 21.53
C THR A 696 -11.28 -1.66 20.78
N PHE A 697 -11.13 -2.21 19.57
CA PHE A 697 -12.25 -2.70 18.77
C PHE A 697 -12.82 -4.03 19.33
N ALA A 698 -14.15 -4.14 19.35
CA ALA A 698 -14.90 -5.34 19.72
C ALA A 698 -14.47 -6.02 21.05
N PRO A 699 -14.36 -5.27 22.17
CA PRO A 699 -13.83 -5.79 23.42
C PRO A 699 -14.67 -6.96 23.98
N SER A 700 -16.00 -6.88 23.94
CA SER A 700 -16.87 -7.96 24.43
C SER A 700 -16.73 -9.25 23.61
N ALA A 701 -16.49 -9.18 22.30
CA ALA A 701 -16.28 -10.36 21.47
C ALA A 701 -14.89 -10.97 21.75
N ARG A 702 -13.86 -10.15 21.93
CA ARG A 702 -12.50 -10.61 22.30
C ARG A 702 -12.48 -11.26 23.68
N GLU A 703 -13.19 -10.69 24.65
CA GLU A 703 -13.37 -11.30 25.97
C GLU A 703 -14.14 -12.63 25.87
N ALA A 704 -15.22 -12.67 25.10
CA ALA A 704 -16.01 -13.89 24.88
C ALA A 704 -15.20 -15.01 24.18
N ALA A 705 -14.27 -14.66 23.29
CA ALA A 705 -13.33 -15.60 22.68
C ALA A 705 -12.36 -16.20 23.70
N LEU A 706 -11.76 -15.37 24.57
CA LEU A 706 -10.90 -15.83 25.66
C LEU A 706 -11.63 -16.75 26.65
N GLN A 707 -12.94 -16.56 26.81
CA GLN A 707 -13.82 -17.37 27.64
C GLN A 707 -14.47 -18.56 26.89
N GLY A 708 -14.12 -18.79 25.62
CA GLY A 708 -14.63 -19.91 24.81
C GLY A 708 -16.14 -19.85 24.49
N ARG A 709 -16.80 -18.70 24.72
CA ARG A 709 -18.26 -18.52 24.59
C ARG A 709 -18.70 -17.57 23.47
N GLY A 710 -17.76 -17.10 22.65
CA GLY A 710 -18.03 -16.17 21.55
C GLY A 710 -16.77 -15.85 20.75
N GLY A 711 -16.74 -14.68 20.10
CA GLY A 711 -15.61 -14.24 19.29
C GLY A 711 -15.99 -13.65 17.93
N ILE A 712 -15.03 -13.62 17.01
CA ILE A 712 -15.22 -13.12 15.64
C ILE A 712 -15.23 -14.30 14.67
N ILE A 713 -16.33 -14.48 13.94
CA ILE A 713 -16.48 -15.44 12.85
C ILE A 713 -16.33 -14.66 11.56
N HIS A 714 -15.35 -15.00 10.71
CA HIS A 714 -15.00 -14.19 9.54
C HIS A 714 -15.12 -14.99 8.23
N PHE A 715 -16.16 -14.69 7.45
CA PHE A 715 -16.38 -15.23 6.11
C PHE A 715 -15.75 -14.29 5.07
N GLU A 716 -14.69 -14.75 4.41
CA GLU A 716 -13.90 -13.96 3.47
C GLU A 716 -13.32 -14.87 2.37
N ILE A 717 -13.33 -14.39 1.13
CA ILE A 717 -12.89 -15.14 -0.05
C ILE A 717 -11.39 -14.96 -0.32
N GLN A 718 -10.78 -13.90 0.19
CA GLN A 718 -9.37 -13.58 -0.02
C GLN A 718 -8.54 -13.86 1.25
N PRO A 719 -7.66 -14.90 1.26
CA PRO A 719 -6.88 -15.26 2.45
C PRO A 719 -6.10 -14.10 3.08
N LYS A 720 -5.64 -13.15 2.26
CA LYS A 720 -4.88 -11.95 2.71
C LYS A 720 -5.65 -11.02 3.66
N ASN A 721 -6.98 -11.13 3.74
CA ASN A 721 -7.84 -10.28 4.57
C ASN A 721 -8.23 -10.95 5.90
N ILE A 722 -8.18 -12.28 5.99
CA ILE A 722 -8.37 -13.04 7.23
C ILE A 722 -7.18 -12.75 8.14
N ASN A 723 -7.42 -12.51 9.43
CA ASN A 723 -6.39 -12.22 10.45
C ASN A 723 -5.47 -11.03 10.13
N LYS A 724 -5.82 -10.18 9.17
CA LYS A 724 -5.01 -9.03 8.72
C LYS A 724 -5.07 -7.83 9.67
N VAL A 725 -6.24 -7.57 10.25
CA VAL A 725 -6.52 -6.37 11.08
C VAL A 725 -7.01 -6.77 12.47
N VAL A 726 -7.95 -7.73 12.50
CA VAL A 726 -8.48 -8.34 13.72
C VAL A 726 -8.34 -9.85 13.61
N GLU A 727 -8.15 -10.51 14.75
CA GLU A 727 -8.07 -11.96 14.85
C GLU A 727 -9.47 -12.58 14.77
N ALA A 728 -9.65 -13.52 13.83
CA ALA A 728 -10.87 -14.31 13.70
C ALA A 728 -10.78 -15.58 14.54
N THR A 729 -11.73 -15.75 15.46
CA THR A 729 -11.92 -16.96 16.27
C THR A 729 -12.32 -18.15 15.39
N VAL A 730 -13.10 -17.92 14.33
CA VAL A 730 -13.44 -18.93 13.31
C VAL A 730 -13.25 -18.31 11.91
N PRO A 731 -12.11 -18.54 11.24
CA PRO A 731 -11.84 -18.03 9.90
C PRO A 731 -12.41 -18.97 8.82
N ILE A 732 -13.46 -18.53 8.12
CA ILE A 732 -14.14 -19.30 7.08
C ILE A 732 -13.74 -18.75 5.70
N LEU A 733 -12.77 -19.43 5.08
CA LEU A 733 -12.25 -19.09 3.76
C LEU A 733 -13.22 -19.56 2.66
N GLY A 734 -13.56 -18.66 1.74
CA GLY A 734 -14.29 -18.97 0.51
C GLY A 734 -15.39 -17.97 0.18
N ASP A 735 -16.22 -18.30 -0.80
CA ASP A 735 -17.36 -17.48 -1.15
C ASP A 735 -18.38 -17.43 0.00
N VAL A 736 -18.68 -16.22 0.48
CA VAL A 736 -19.59 -15.99 1.61
C VAL A 736 -21.01 -16.47 1.32
N ILE A 737 -21.45 -16.44 0.06
CA ILE A 737 -22.81 -16.86 -0.33
C ILE A 737 -22.96 -18.37 -0.20
N SER A 738 -22.00 -19.11 -0.74
CA SER A 738 -21.93 -20.57 -0.67
C SER A 738 -21.78 -21.06 0.78
N ASN A 739 -20.93 -20.41 1.57
CA ASN A 739 -20.76 -20.71 2.99
C ASN A 739 -22.00 -20.35 3.84
N LEU A 740 -22.70 -19.25 3.52
CA LEU A 740 -23.98 -18.89 4.16
C LEU A 740 -25.08 -19.92 3.85
N ALA A 741 -25.13 -20.45 2.63
CA ALA A 741 -26.10 -21.48 2.27
C ALA A 741 -25.92 -22.79 3.08
N ALA A 742 -24.68 -23.10 3.49
CA ALA A 742 -24.39 -24.20 4.41
C ALA A 742 -24.62 -23.84 5.89
N LEU A 743 -24.41 -22.57 6.29
CA LEU A 743 -24.59 -22.10 7.65
C LEU A 743 -26.07 -21.98 8.06
N VAL A 744 -26.89 -21.32 7.22
CA VAL A 744 -28.29 -20.94 7.56
C VAL A 744 -29.14 -22.13 8.05
N PRO A 745 -29.08 -23.34 7.46
CA PRO A 745 -29.83 -24.50 7.95
C PRO A 745 -29.45 -24.98 9.36
N LEU A 746 -28.30 -24.59 9.90
CA LEU A 746 -27.80 -25.00 11.22
C LEU A 746 -28.16 -24.00 12.33
N ILE A 747 -28.84 -22.90 12.01
CA ILE A 747 -29.16 -21.83 12.95
C ILE A 747 -30.51 -22.08 13.62
N GLU A 748 -30.49 -22.19 14.95
CA GLU A 748 -31.68 -22.50 15.75
C GLU A 748 -32.63 -21.29 15.85
N SER A 749 -33.91 -21.51 15.53
CA SER A 749 -34.92 -20.44 15.42
C SER A 749 -35.47 -19.89 16.75
N SER A 750 -34.85 -20.27 17.88
CA SER A 750 -35.53 -20.34 19.19
C SER A 750 -34.80 -19.66 20.35
N ASN A 751 -33.79 -18.83 20.11
CA ASN A 751 -33.14 -18.04 21.18
C ASN A 751 -33.81 -16.65 21.36
N PRO A 752 -34.59 -16.43 22.43
CA PRO A 752 -35.15 -15.11 22.73
C PRO A 752 -34.05 -14.17 23.22
N ARG A 753 -33.63 -13.24 22.37
CA ARG A 753 -32.59 -12.23 22.67
C ARG A 753 -33.19 -10.93 23.23
N ALA A 754 -34.19 -11.05 24.12
CA ALA A 754 -35.03 -9.92 24.55
C ALA A 754 -34.21 -8.78 25.17
N GLU A 755 -33.29 -9.09 26.08
CA GLU A 755 -32.39 -8.12 26.71
C GLU A 755 -31.49 -7.39 25.69
N TRP A 756 -30.98 -8.12 24.69
CA TRP A 756 -30.11 -7.55 23.66
C TRP A 756 -30.87 -6.59 22.74
N PHE A 757 -32.08 -6.96 22.31
CA PHE A 757 -32.93 -6.05 21.52
C PHE A 757 -33.47 -4.88 22.34
N ALA A 758 -33.71 -5.05 23.64
CA ALA A 758 -34.10 -3.94 24.52
C ALA A 758 -32.97 -2.89 24.62
N GLN A 759 -31.72 -3.34 24.84
CA GLN A 759 -30.55 -2.46 24.84
C GLN A 759 -30.33 -1.76 23.49
N ILE A 760 -30.50 -2.47 22.37
CA ILE A 760 -30.43 -1.89 21.02
C ILE A 760 -31.54 -0.86 20.78
N ALA A 761 -32.76 -1.13 21.25
CA ALA A 761 -33.89 -0.21 21.13
C ALA A 761 -33.65 1.09 21.94
N GLU A 762 -33.12 0.98 23.16
CA GLU A 762 -32.69 2.12 23.96
C GLU A 762 -31.67 2.98 23.20
N TRP A 763 -30.62 2.36 22.64
CA TRP A 763 -29.60 3.11 21.88
C TRP A 763 -30.14 3.74 20.59
N LYS A 764 -31.07 3.09 19.89
CA LYS A 764 -31.76 3.67 18.71
C LYS A 764 -32.58 4.90 19.09
N GLN A 765 -33.32 4.82 20.19
CA GLN A 765 -34.14 5.93 20.69
C GLN A 765 -33.27 7.09 21.20
N ARG A 766 -32.17 6.79 21.90
CA ARG A 766 -31.31 7.78 22.55
C ARG A 766 -30.32 8.44 21.59
N TYR A 767 -29.88 7.73 20.55
CA TYR A 767 -28.84 8.20 19.63
C TYR A 767 -29.21 8.05 18.13
N PRO A 768 -30.36 8.62 17.68
CA PRO A 768 -30.69 8.67 16.26
C PRO A 768 -29.73 9.61 15.50
N PHE A 769 -29.69 9.47 14.17
CA PHE A 769 -29.15 10.53 13.32
C PHE A 769 -30.01 11.79 13.51
N THR A 770 -29.40 12.92 13.87
CA THR A 770 -30.12 14.15 14.21
C THR A 770 -29.26 15.38 13.91
N TYR A 771 -29.92 16.50 13.63
CA TYR A 771 -29.34 17.78 13.27
C TYR A 771 -30.35 18.91 13.58
N VAL A 772 -29.92 20.17 13.53
CA VAL A 772 -30.84 21.32 13.64
C VAL A 772 -31.46 21.60 12.27
N LYS A 773 -32.79 21.46 12.14
CA LYS A 773 -33.56 21.78 10.93
C LYS A 773 -33.41 23.26 10.52
N SER A 774 -33.56 23.55 9.23
CA SER A 774 -33.59 24.93 8.71
C SER A 774 -34.85 25.69 9.18
N LYS A 775 -34.80 27.02 9.18
CA LYS A 775 -35.97 27.88 9.42
C LYS A 775 -36.57 28.36 8.10
N GLU A 776 -37.68 29.08 8.19
CA GLU A 776 -38.30 29.70 7.03
C GLU A 776 -37.39 30.79 6.43
N GLY A 777 -37.11 30.67 5.12
CA GLY A 777 -36.19 31.55 4.39
C GLY A 777 -34.70 31.15 4.42
N ASP A 778 -34.29 30.22 5.28
CA ASP A 778 -32.90 29.75 5.36
C ASP A 778 -32.53 28.82 4.17
N ARG A 779 -31.22 28.74 3.85
CA ARG A 779 -30.66 27.66 3.01
C ARG A 779 -31.02 26.30 3.62
N SER A 780 -31.25 25.29 2.78
CA SER A 780 -31.53 23.93 3.26
C SER A 780 -30.35 23.37 4.06
N LYS A 781 -30.64 22.61 5.11
CA LYS A 781 -29.63 21.74 5.70
C LYS A 781 -29.35 20.59 4.72
N PRO A 782 -28.10 20.16 4.50
CA PRO A 782 -27.81 19.13 3.50
C PRO A 782 -28.50 17.79 3.80
N GLN A 783 -28.73 17.48 5.07
CA GLN A 783 -29.52 16.33 5.51
C GLN A 783 -30.99 16.40 5.05
N GLU A 784 -31.59 17.58 4.96
CA GLU A 784 -32.98 17.77 4.50
C GLU A 784 -33.14 17.40 3.03
N VAL A 785 -32.11 17.67 2.21
CA VAL A 785 -32.09 17.30 0.79
C VAL A 785 -32.11 15.79 0.62
N ILE A 786 -31.36 15.05 1.46
CA ILE A 786 -31.33 13.58 1.44
C ILE A 786 -32.61 12.98 2.00
N GLU A 787 -33.15 13.52 3.11
CA GLU A 787 -34.43 13.07 3.67
C GLU A 787 -35.60 13.30 2.70
N GLU A 788 -35.59 14.40 1.94
CA GLU A 788 -36.61 14.67 0.93
C GLU A 788 -36.49 13.74 -0.28
N LEU A 789 -35.26 13.45 -0.73
CA LEU A 789 -35.00 12.40 -1.73
C LEU A 789 -35.47 11.03 -1.23
N ASP A 790 -35.20 10.67 0.02
CA ASP A 790 -35.68 9.43 0.64
C ASP A 790 -37.21 9.35 0.64
N ARG A 791 -37.85 10.42 1.11
CA ARG A 791 -39.30 10.55 1.23
C ARG A 791 -40.00 10.41 -0.12
N GLN A 792 -39.50 11.07 -1.16
CA GLN A 792 -40.06 11.00 -2.52
C GLN A 792 -39.69 9.73 -3.31
N THR A 793 -38.82 8.86 -2.76
CA THR A 793 -38.44 7.57 -3.36
C THR A 793 -38.87 6.34 -2.56
N ARG A 794 -39.51 6.54 -1.39
CA ARG A 794 -39.85 5.51 -0.40
C ARG A 794 -40.63 4.31 -0.95
N ASP A 795 -41.55 4.57 -1.87
CA ASP A 795 -42.46 3.62 -2.52
C ASP A 795 -41.82 2.87 -3.71
N LYS A 796 -40.68 3.34 -4.20
CA LYS A 796 -40.02 2.89 -5.45
C LYS A 796 -38.51 2.63 -5.30
N LYS A 797 -38.05 2.30 -4.08
CA LYS A 797 -36.62 2.08 -3.75
C LYS A 797 -35.95 1.01 -4.62
N ASP A 798 -36.69 0.01 -5.09
CA ASP A 798 -36.22 -1.01 -6.02
C ASP A 798 -35.78 -0.44 -7.39
N LYS A 799 -36.36 0.70 -7.78
CA LYS A 799 -36.11 1.41 -9.04
C LYS A 799 -35.11 2.56 -8.92
N VAL A 800 -34.52 2.76 -7.75
CA VAL A 800 -33.55 3.84 -7.51
C VAL A 800 -32.14 3.28 -7.33
N VAL A 801 -31.17 3.93 -7.97
CA VAL A 801 -29.74 3.81 -7.66
C VAL A 801 -29.23 5.19 -7.30
N VAL A 802 -28.39 5.27 -6.27
CA VAL A 802 -27.73 6.50 -5.84
C VAL A 802 -26.23 6.33 -6.05
N SER A 803 -25.62 7.21 -6.84
CA SER A 803 -24.18 7.44 -6.81
C SER A 803 -23.82 8.61 -5.91
N THR A 804 -22.56 8.72 -5.52
CA THR A 804 -22.06 9.91 -4.83
C THR A 804 -20.65 10.28 -5.27
N GLY A 805 -20.30 11.56 -5.13
CA GLY A 805 -18.90 11.96 -4.96
C GLY A 805 -18.35 11.57 -3.58
N VAL A 806 -17.33 12.28 -3.13
CA VAL A 806 -16.66 12.04 -1.84
C VAL A 806 -16.61 13.31 -1.00
N GLY A 807 -17.01 13.20 0.27
CA GLY A 807 -17.13 14.33 1.19
C GLY A 807 -18.24 14.13 2.23
N GLN A 808 -18.77 15.23 2.78
CA GLN A 808 -19.88 15.14 3.75
C GLN A 808 -21.18 14.66 3.11
N HIS A 809 -21.45 15.06 1.85
CA HIS A 809 -22.61 14.65 1.07
C HIS A 809 -22.70 13.12 0.91
N GLN A 810 -21.56 12.44 0.72
CA GLN A 810 -21.46 10.98 0.70
C GLN A 810 -21.93 10.36 2.03
N MET A 811 -21.51 10.93 3.15
CA MET A 811 -21.91 10.45 4.48
C MET A 811 -23.38 10.77 4.77
N TRP A 812 -23.88 11.95 4.42
CA TRP A 812 -25.29 12.28 4.59
C TRP A 812 -26.20 11.41 3.69
N ALA A 813 -25.80 11.11 2.46
CA ALA A 813 -26.47 10.13 1.62
C ALA A 813 -26.55 8.76 2.31
N ALA A 814 -25.42 8.24 2.80
CA ALA A 814 -25.36 6.97 3.53
C ALA A 814 -26.19 6.97 4.83
N GLN A 815 -26.19 8.08 5.57
CA GLN A 815 -26.87 8.22 6.87
C GLN A 815 -28.39 8.43 6.74
N PHE A 816 -28.88 9.24 5.81
CA PHE A 816 -30.27 9.72 5.78
C PHE A 816 -31.15 9.08 4.69
N PHE A 817 -30.57 8.48 3.64
CA PHE A 817 -31.33 7.64 2.71
C PHE A 817 -31.50 6.23 3.31
N ARG A 818 -32.71 5.64 3.22
CA ARG A 818 -32.95 4.25 3.63
C ARG A 818 -32.62 3.27 2.51
N TRP A 819 -31.68 2.38 2.79
CA TRP A 819 -31.18 1.38 1.86
C TRP A 819 -31.98 0.09 1.98
N ARG A 820 -32.57 -0.35 0.86
CA ARG A 820 -33.50 -1.49 0.84
C ARG A 820 -33.23 -2.50 -0.28
N THR A 821 -32.37 -2.15 -1.22
CA THR A 821 -32.19 -2.88 -2.48
C THR A 821 -30.71 -3.10 -2.73
N PRO A 822 -30.28 -4.33 -3.07
CA PRO A 822 -28.88 -4.61 -3.33
C PRO A 822 -28.37 -3.83 -4.55
N ARG A 823 -27.11 -3.40 -4.51
CA ARG A 823 -26.45 -2.63 -5.58
C ARG A 823 -27.18 -1.32 -5.94
N SER A 824 -27.82 -0.69 -4.94
CA SER A 824 -28.45 0.63 -5.08
C SER A 824 -27.58 1.80 -4.61
N LEU A 825 -26.40 1.54 -4.01
CA LEU A 825 -25.38 2.55 -3.72
C LEU A 825 -24.14 2.30 -4.59
N VAL A 826 -23.65 3.35 -5.24
CA VAL A 826 -22.44 3.35 -6.08
C VAL A 826 -21.53 4.48 -5.59
N THR A 827 -20.49 4.15 -4.83
CA THR A 827 -19.66 5.16 -4.16
C THR A 827 -18.22 4.68 -3.99
N SER A 828 -17.25 5.59 -4.16
CA SER A 828 -15.82 5.33 -3.87
C SER A 828 -15.56 5.51 -2.38
N GLY A 829 -15.17 4.43 -1.69
CA GLY A 829 -15.02 4.43 -0.23
C GLY A 829 -13.65 3.99 0.25
N GLY A 830 -12.99 3.05 -0.44
CA GLY A 830 -11.66 2.57 -0.07
C GLY A 830 -10.52 3.41 -0.65
N LEU A 831 -10.73 4.10 -1.78
CA LEU A 831 -9.81 5.14 -2.27
C LEU A 831 -10.31 6.55 -1.95
N GLY A 832 -11.62 6.81 -2.07
CA GLY A 832 -12.21 8.11 -1.78
C GLY A 832 -11.96 9.14 -2.90
N THR A 833 -12.18 8.75 -4.15
CA THR A 833 -11.95 9.62 -5.32
C THR A 833 -13.04 10.67 -5.48
N MET A 834 -12.69 11.94 -5.27
CA MET A 834 -13.53 13.08 -5.66
C MET A 834 -13.73 13.10 -7.18
N GLY A 835 -14.94 13.39 -7.64
CA GLY A 835 -15.32 13.31 -9.06
C GLY A 835 -15.77 11.92 -9.55
N PHE A 836 -15.88 10.94 -8.65
CA PHE A 836 -16.44 9.61 -8.96
C PHE A 836 -17.96 9.65 -9.26
N GLY A 837 -18.71 10.54 -8.60
CA GLY A 837 -20.18 10.58 -8.62
C GLY A 837 -20.77 10.61 -10.03
N LEU A 838 -20.60 11.72 -10.73
CA LEU A 838 -21.17 11.91 -12.07
C LEU A 838 -20.83 10.78 -13.07
N PRO A 839 -19.56 10.42 -13.35
CA PRO A 839 -19.26 9.34 -14.29
C PRO A 839 -19.80 7.98 -13.82
N SER A 840 -19.72 7.65 -12.53
CA SER A 840 -20.29 6.38 -12.04
C SER A 840 -21.82 6.35 -12.16
N SER A 841 -22.51 7.49 -12.01
CA SER A 841 -23.95 7.63 -12.28
C SER A 841 -24.30 7.31 -13.74
N ILE A 842 -23.49 7.78 -14.69
CA ILE A 842 -23.65 7.55 -16.13
C ILE A 842 -23.49 6.05 -16.41
N GLY A 843 -22.45 5.41 -15.86
CA GLY A 843 -22.24 3.98 -15.95
C GLY A 843 -23.37 3.13 -15.35
N ALA A 844 -23.84 3.50 -14.16
CA ALA A 844 -24.96 2.86 -13.47
C ALA A 844 -26.26 2.98 -14.28
N LYS A 845 -26.49 4.12 -14.93
CA LYS A 845 -27.64 4.38 -15.80
C LYS A 845 -27.56 3.61 -17.12
N VAL A 846 -26.36 3.37 -17.66
CA VAL A 846 -26.14 2.46 -18.80
C VAL A 846 -26.40 0.99 -18.40
N ALA A 847 -26.07 0.60 -17.16
CA ALA A 847 -26.36 -0.75 -16.66
C ALA A 847 -27.86 -1.01 -16.37
N ALA A 848 -28.62 0.03 -16.02
CA ALA A 848 -30.03 -0.06 -15.66
C ALA A 848 -30.81 1.18 -16.19
N PRO A 849 -31.02 1.29 -17.52
CA PRO A 849 -31.61 2.48 -18.14
C PRO A 849 -33.05 2.75 -17.68
N GLU A 850 -33.77 1.75 -17.20
CA GLU A 850 -35.11 1.87 -16.65
C GLU A 850 -35.14 2.53 -15.25
N LYS A 851 -34.03 2.47 -14.50
CA LYS A 851 -33.97 3.00 -13.13
C LYS A 851 -33.80 4.51 -13.09
N ILE A 852 -34.24 5.11 -11.98
CA ILE A 852 -33.89 6.47 -11.60
C ILE A 852 -32.50 6.40 -10.99
N VAL A 853 -31.50 6.97 -11.67
CA VAL A 853 -30.13 7.03 -11.15
C VAL A 853 -29.84 8.45 -10.72
N VAL A 854 -29.64 8.63 -9.41
CA VAL A 854 -29.43 9.93 -8.76
C VAL A 854 -27.98 10.04 -8.35
N ASP A 855 -27.31 11.11 -8.77
CA ASP A 855 -25.97 11.42 -8.30
C ASP A 855 -26.05 12.46 -7.19
N VAL A 856 -25.71 12.09 -5.96
CA VAL A 856 -25.61 13.03 -4.83
C VAL A 856 -24.16 13.44 -4.70
N ASP A 857 -23.82 14.59 -5.27
CA ASP A 857 -22.45 15.10 -5.31
C ASP A 857 -22.31 16.40 -4.49
N GLY A 858 -21.08 16.72 -4.11
CA GLY A 858 -20.71 18.01 -3.53
C GLY A 858 -20.05 18.88 -4.59
N ASP A 859 -20.22 20.19 -4.50
CA ASP A 859 -19.60 21.19 -5.37
C ASP A 859 -18.14 20.91 -5.76
N ALA A 860 -17.28 20.60 -4.78
CA ALA A 860 -15.86 20.36 -4.98
C ALA A 860 -15.56 18.99 -5.63
N SER A 861 -16.41 17.98 -5.41
CA SER A 861 -16.28 16.68 -6.08
C SER A 861 -16.80 16.76 -7.51
N PHE A 862 -17.98 17.33 -7.71
CA PHE A 862 -18.60 17.55 -9.02
C PHE A 862 -17.67 18.33 -9.96
N SER A 863 -17.02 19.38 -9.45
CA SER A 863 -16.08 20.20 -10.21
C SER A 863 -14.87 19.45 -10.80
N MET A 864 -14.54 18.25 -10.29
CA MET A 864 -13.44 17.43 -10.83
C MET A 864 -13.79 16.80 -12.19
N THR A 865 -15.05 16.43 -12.43
CA THR A 865 -15.48 15.63 -13.59
C THR A 865 -16.75 16.13 -14.28
N ALA A 866 -17.28 17.30 -13.91
CA ALA A 866 -18.50 17.92 -14.45
C ALA A 866 -18.63 17.90 -15.99
N MET A 867 -17.51 17.89 -16.72
CA MET A 867 -17.48 17.74 -18.18
C MET A 867 -18.20 16.49 -18.71
N GLU A 868 -18.37 15.45 -17.90
CA GLU A 868 -19.12 14.25 -18.30
C GLU A 868 -20.64 14.47 -18.38
N LEU A 869 -21.16 15.63 -17.95
CA LEU A 869 -22.52 16.06 -18.30
C LEU A 869 -22.71 16.12 -19.82
N GLN A 870 -21.68 16.54 -20.56
CA GLN A 870 -21.69 16.56 -22.02
C GLN A 870 -21.76 15.15 -22.61
N THR A 871 -21.19 14.15 -21.93
CA THR A 871 -21.31 12.73 -22.32
C THR A 871 -22.71 12.22 -22.04
N ALA A 872 -23.27 12.46 -20.86
CA ALA A 872 -24.65 12.12 -20.54
C ALA A 872 -25.66 12.73 -21.53
N SER A 873 -25.42 13.99 -21.92
CA SER A 873 -26.19 14.74 -22.90
C SER A 873 -26.07 14.14 -24.32
N GLN A 874 -24.85 13.85 -24.78
CA GLN A 874 -24.57 13.26 -26.10
C GLN A 874 -25.30 11.92 -26.32
N TYR A 875 -25.39 11.10 -25.28
CA TYR A 875 -25.91 9.74 -25.34
C TYR A 875 -27.36 9.58 -24.82
N ASN A 876 -28.02 10.67 -24.40
CA ASN A 876 -29.31 10.61 -23.70
C ASN A 876 -29.30 9.61 -22.52
N ILE A 877 -28.35 9.81 -21.62
CA ILE A 877 -28.21 9.01 -20.39
C ILE A 877 -28.81 9.84 -19.24
N GLY A 878 -30.06 9.51 -18.87
CA GLY A 878 -30.88 10.29 -17.95
C GLY A 878 -30.50 10.22 -16.46
N VAL A 879 -29.30 10.68 -16.11
CA VAL A 879 -28.83 10.84 -14.73
C VAL A 879 -29.45 12.06 -14.06
N LYS A 880 -29.75 11.96 -12.77
CA LYS A 880 -30.37 13.00 -11.93
C LYS A 880 -29.32 13.55 -10.96
N VAL A 881 -28.63 14.63 -11.33
CA VAL A 881 -27.54 15.17 -10.52
C VAL A 881 -28.09 16.12 -9.45
N ILE A 882 -27.66 15.94 -8.21
CA ILE A 882 -27.89 16.82 -7.07
C ILE A 882 -26.53 17.33 -6.61
N VAL A 883 -26.24 18.61 -6.80
CA VAL A 883 -25.03 19.25 -6.27
C VAL A 883 -25.38 19.94 -4.96
N LEU A 884 -24.89 19.41 -3.83
CA LEU A 884 -24.96 20.09 -2.54
C LEU A 884 -23.86 21.16 -2.51
N ASN A 885 -24.23 22.39 -2.89
CA ASN A 885 -23.33 23.53 -2.96
C ASN A 885 -23.29 24.25 -1.60
N ASN A 886 -22.25 23.95 -0.83
CA ASN A 886 -21.92 24.60 0.44
C ASN A 886 -20.73 25.58 0.30
N GLU A 887 -20.20 25.75 -0.92
CA GLU A 887 -19.08 26.64 -1.29
C GLU A 887 -17.75 26.27 -0.59
N PHE A 888 -17.59 25.00 -0.18
CA PHE A 888 -16.46 24.52 0.62
C PHE A 888 -16.16 23.03 0.41
N GLN A 889 -14.89 22.65 0.60
CA GLN A 889 -14.48 21.26 0.80
C GLN A 889 -14.92 20.77 2.20
N GLY A 890 -16.22 20.60 2.39
CA GLY A 890 -16.89 20.49 3.70
C GLY A 890 -16.33 19.41 4.64
N MET A 891 -15.84 18.29 4.09
CA MET A 891 -15.22 17.25 4.92
C MET A 891 -13.89 17.74 5.51
N VAL A 892 -13.08 18.45 4.73
CA VAL A 892 -11.81 19.02 5.20
C VAL A 892 -12.07 20.22 6.14
N LEU A 893 -13.10 21.03 5.86
CA LEU A 893 -13.60 22.08 6.75
C LEU A 893 -13.90 21.53 8.16
N GLN A 894 -14.70 20.47 8.26
CA GLN A 894 -15.04 19.83 9.55
C GLN A 894 -13.78 19.37 10.33
N TRP A 895 -12.78 18.82 9.65
CA TRP A 895 -11.52 18.44 10.31
C TRP A 895 -10.69 19.67 10.73
N GLN A 896 -10.73 20.77 9.96
CA GLN A 896 -10.06 22.03 10.31
C GLN A 896 -10.71 22.71 11.52
N ASP A 897 -12.04 22.71 11.62
CA ASP A 897 -12.79 23.18 12.78
C ASP A 897 -12.45 22.39 14.05
N LEU A 898 -12.49 21.06 13.97
CA LEU A 898 -12.39 20.18 15.14
C LEU A 898 -10.95 19.97 15.64
N PHE A 899 -9.94 20.06 14.76
CA PHE A 899 -8.56 19.64 15.10
C PHE A 899 -7.46 20.66 14.75
N TYR A 900 -7.78 21.77 14.07
CA TYR A 900 -6.78 22.74 13.60
C TYR A 900 -7.23 24.21 13.82
N ASP A 901 -7.89 24.49 14.95
CA ASP A 901 -8.27 25.84 15.38
C ASP A 901 -9.03 26.67 14.31
N ALA A 902 -9.91 26.02 13.53
CA ALA A 902 -10.67 26.64 12.43
C ALA A 902 -9.80 27.33 11.35
N ARG A 903 -8.58 26.81 11.12
CA ARG A 903 -7.63 27.35 10.13
C ARG A 903 -7.94 26.84 8.73
N TYR A 904 -8.85 27.52 8.02
CA TYR A 904 -9.31 27.15 6.67
C TYR A 904 -8.25 27.35 5.58
N SER A 905 -7.38 26.34 5.43
CA SER A 905 -6.25 26.36 4.49
C SER A 905 -6.66 25.77 3.14
N HIS A 906 -6.95 26.63 2.16
CA HIS A 906 -7.28 26.28 0.77
C HIS A 906 -8.52 25.37 0.59
N THR A 907 -9.48 25.45 1.51
CA THR A 907 -10.70 24.63 1.53
C THR A 907 -11.97 25.37 1.14
N ALA A 908 -11.96 26.71 1.13
CA ALA A 908 -13.04 27.52 0.57
C ALA A 908 -13.01 27.44 -0.96
N MET A 909 -14.17 27.26 -1.60
CA MET A 909 -14.30 27.11 -3.04
C MET A 909 -14.82 28.40 -3.70
N GLN A 910 -14.33 28.71 -4.90
CA GLN A 910 -14.99 29.65 -5.80
C GLN A 910 -15.61 28.85 -6.95
N ASN A 911 -16.90 28.51 -6.80
CA ASN A 911 -17.61 27.65 -7.75
C ASN A 911 -18.05 28.42 -9.01
N PRO A 912 -18.13 27.74 -10.18
CA PRO A 912 -18.81 28.28 -11.34
C PRO A 912 -20.34 28.30 -11.11
N ASP A 913 -21.06 29.01 -11.97
CA ASP A 913 -22.52 28.93 -12.01
C ASP A 913 -22.95 27.58 -12.60
N PHE A 914 -23.15 26.57 -11.74
CA PHE A 914 -23.40 25.18 -12.16
C PHE A 914 -24.64 25.03 -13.06
N VAL A 915 -25.65 25.87 -12.89
CA VAL A 915 -26.83 25.92 -13.78
C VAL A 915 -26.43 26.32 -15.19
N LYS A 916 -25.63 27.38 -15.36
CA LYS A 916 -25.13 27.81 -16.69
C LYS A 916 -24.15 26.79 -17.28
N LEU A 917 -23.31 26.17 -16.45
CA LEU A 917 -22.39 25.11 -16.86
C LEU A 917 -23.13 23.92 -17.46
N ALA A 918 -24.18 23.45 -16.77
CA ALA A 918 -25.03 22.35 -17.24
C ALA A 918 -25.79 22.71 -18.53
N GLN A 919 -26.36 23.91 -18.59
CA GLN A 919 -27.04 24.42 -19.79
C GLN A 919 -26.10 24.49 -21.01
N ALA A 920 -24.85 24.90 -20.81
CA ALA A 920 -23.83 24.92 -21.87
C ALA A 920 -23.48 23.52 -22.41
N MET A 921 -23.75 22.46 -21.66
CA MET A 921 -23.60 21.06 -22.07
C MET A 921 -24.92 20.41 -22.54
N GLY A 922 -25.98 21.20 -22.71
CA GLY A 922 -27.30 20.74 -23.17
C GLY A 922 -28.15 20.02 -22.11
N VAL A 923 -27.79 20.17 -20.83
CA VAL A 923 -28.47 19.55 -19.68
C VAL A 923 -29.49 20.52 -19.08
N HIS A 924 -30.70 20.03 -18.75
CA HIS A 924 -31.69 20.86 -18.03
C HIS A 924 -31.18 21.11 -16.62
N ALA A 925 -31.24 22.35 -16.13
CA ALA A 925 -30.72 22.67 -14.82
C ALA A 925 -31.47 23.80 -14.12
N PHE A 926 -31.56 23.68 -12.79
CA PHE A 926 -32.19 24.65 -11.91
C PHE A 926 -31.53 24.65 -10.52
N ARG A 927 -31.77 25.72 -9.77
CA ARG A 927 -31.24 25.94 -8.42
C ARG A 927 -32.36 25.90 -7.38
N VAL A 928 -32.02 25.45 -6.17
CA VAL A 928 -32.83 25.54 -4.94
C VAL A 928 -32.14 26.54 -4.03
N HIS A 929 -32.85 27.59 -3.62
CA HIS A 929 -32.27 28.67 -2.81
C HIS A 929 -32.52 28.52 -1.31
N ASN A 930 -33.61 27.86 -0.93
CA ASN A 930 -34.09 27.74 0.45
C ASN A 930 -34.83 26.40 0.68
N ALA A 931 -35.10 26.08 1.95
CA ALA A 931 -35.80 24.86 2.32
C ALA A 931 -37.28 24.77 1.87
N GLN A 932 -37.94 25.90 1.57
CA GLN A 932 -39.36 25.90 1.16
C GLN A 932 -39.53 25.42 -0.29
N GLU A 933 -38.56 25.71 -1.15
CA GLU A 933 -38.52 25.28 -2.56
C GLU A 933 -38.21 23.79 -2.72
N LEU A 934 -37.45 23.21 -1.78
CA LEU A 934 -36.85 21.88 -1.87
C LEU A 934 -37.86 20.75 -2.23
N PRO A 935 -39.05 20.62 -1.62
CA PRO A 935 -40.00 19.56 -1.99
C PRO A 935 -40.56 19.69 -3.41
N GLY A 936 -40.70 20.93 -3.90
CA GLY A 936 -41.13 21.21 -5.28
C GLY A 936 -40.03 20.86 -6.28
N LYS A 937 -38.80 21.28 -5.99
CA LYS A 937 -37.64 21.07 -6.86
C LYS A 937 -37.12 19.63 -6.89
N MET A 938 -37.18 18.92 -5.76
CA MET A 938 -36.91 17.47 -5.74
C MET A 938 -37.93 16.70 -6.60
N ARG A 939 -39.20 17.13 -6.61
CA ARG A 939 -40.21 16.54 -7.51
C ARG A 939 -39.88 16.81 -8.98
N GLU A 940 -39.57 18.07 -9.33
CA GLU A 940 -39.14 18.44 -10.69
C GLU A 940 -37.95 17.58 -11.17
N LEU A 941 -36.97 17.34 -10.31
CA LEU A 941 -35.81 16.49 -10.61
C LEU A 941 -36.20 15.04 -10.90
N LEU A 942 -37.03 14.45 -10.03
CA LEU A 942 -37.43 13.04 -10.10
C LEU A 942 -38.46 12.74 -11.19
N GLU A 943 -39.28 13.71 -11.57
CA GLU A 943 -40.31 13.60 -12.62
C GLU A 943 -39.80 14.01 -14.02
N TYR A 944 -38.66 14.71 -14.11
CA TYR A 944 -38.02 15.01 -15.40
C TYR A 944 -37.72 13.72 -16.20
N ASP A 945 -37.72 13.83 -17.52
CA ASP A 945 -37.51 12.73 -18.47
C ASP A 945 -36.37 11.78 -18.04
N ASN A 946 -36.68 10.51 -17.84
CA ASN A 946 -35.73 9.50 -17.35
C ASN A 946 -34.69 9.09 -18.41
N SER A 947 -34.82 9.57 -19.65
CA SER A 947 -33.83 9.45 -20.72
C SER A 947 -32.93 10.68 -20.86
N ARG A 948 -33.23 11.81 -20.21
CA ARG A 948 -32.43 13.04 -20.35
C ARG A 948 -31.78 13.47 -19.03
N PRO A 949 -30.50 13.88 -19.05
CA PRO A 949 -29.83 14.32 -17.84
C PRO A 949 -30.45 15.62 -17.33
N VAL A 950 -30.40 15.80 -16.01
CA VAL A 950 -30.84 17.01 -15.32
C VAL A 950 -29.97 17.27 -14.09
N LEU A 951 -29.68 18.54 -13.80
CA LEU A 951 -28.93 18.98 -12.63
C LEU A 951 -29.77 19.90 -11.74
N MET A 952 -29.91 19.51 -10.47
CA MET A 952 -30.42 20.35 -9.40
C MET A 952 -29.25 20.81 -8.53
N GLU A 953 -28.98 22.11 -8.50
CA GLU A 953 -28.04 22.70 -7.55
C GLU A 953 -28.79 23.12 -6.28
N CYS A 954 -28.42 22.57 -5.13
CA CYS A 954 -28.97 22.98 -3.84
C CYS A 954 -27.97 23.86 -3.10
N LEU A 955 -28.31 25.14 -2.88
CA LEU A 955 -27.56 25.98 -1.95
C LEU A 955 -27.87 25.50 -0.53
N VAL A 956 -26.88 24.93 0.14
CA VAL A 956 -27.02 24.39 1.50
C VAL A 956 -26.23 25.21 2.52
N GLU A 957 -26.50 24.96 3.80
CA GLU A 957 -25.68 25.47 4.90
C GLU A 957 -24.21 25.05 4.75
N THR A 958 -23.30 26.00 4.96
CA THR A 958 -21.85 25.80 4.91
C THR A 958 -21.32 25.26 6.24
N ASN A 959 -21.79 25.80 7.36
CA ASN A 959 -21.30 25.43 8.69
C ASN A 959 -22.14 24.29 9.30
N GLU A 960 -22.01 23.10 8.72
CA GLU A 960 -22.63 21.87 9.21
C GLU A 960 -21.63 20.70 9.21
N HIS A 961 -21.71 19.84 10.22
CA HIS A 961 -20.77 18.72 10.42
C HIS A 961 -21.50 17.37 10.34
N VAL A 962 -20.78 16.35 9.86
CA VAL A 962 -21.26 14.97 9.86
C VAL A 962 -21.13 14.39 11.27
N PHE A 963 -22.27 14.14 11.92
CA PHE A 963 -22.36 13.44 13.19
C PHE A 963 -23.23 12.18 13.07
N PRO A 964 -22.97 11.09 13.83
CA PRO A 964 -21.83 10.90 14.74
C PRO A 964 -20.46 10.95 14.04
N MET A 965 -19.40 11.13 14.82
CA MET A 965 -18.02 11.06 14.35
C MET A 965 -17.16 10.33 15.38
N VAL A 966 -16.49 9.24 15.01
CA VAL A 966 -15.39 8.64 15.79
C VAL A 966 -14.08 9.31 15.39
N PRO A 967 -13.43 10.10 16.27
CA PRO A 967 -12.16 10.76 15.93
C PRO A 967 -11.03 9.75 15.68
N ALA A 968 -9.97 10.20 14.99
CA ALA A 968 -8.77 9.40 14.81
C ALA A 968 -8.19 8.95 16.17
N GLY A 969 -7.87 7.67 16.31
CA GLY A 969 -7.31 7.10 17.54
C GLY A 969 -8.32 6.85 18.67
N LYS A 970 -9.64 6.99 18.42
CA LYS A 970 -10.71 6.70 19.38
C LYS A 970 -11.42 5.37 19.11
N ALA A 971 -11.92 4.74 20.18
CA ALA A 971 -12.77 3.56 20.09
C ALA A 971 -14.15 3.91 19.53
N LEU A 972 -14.86 2.96 18.93
CA LEU A 972 -16.18 3.22 18.32
C LEU A 972 -17.23 3.76 19.29
N HIS A 973 -17.13 3.44 20.58
CA HIS A 973 -18.04 3.94 21.63
C HIS A 973 -17.65 5.33 22.16
N GLU A 974 -16.47 5.86 21.80
CA GLU A 974 -16.01 7.23 22.13
C GLU A 974 -16.38 8.24 21.04
N GLN A 975 -17.45 7.98 20.28
CA GLN A 975 -17.93 8.84 19.21
C GLN A 975 -18.47 10.18 19.72
N ILE A 976 -18.15 11.25 18.99
CA ILE A 976 -18.76 12.57 19.16
C ILE A 976 -20.18 12.51 18.57
N LEU A 977 -21.16 12.88 19.38
CA LEU A 977 -22.57 12.98 19.00
C LEU A 977 -22.93 14.44 18.66
N HIS A 978 -24.02 14.62 17.91
CA HIS A 978 -24.55 15.94 17.61
C HIS A 978 -24.92 16.70 18.91
N PRO A 979 -24.64 18.03 19.04
CA PRO A 979 -24.83 18.78 20.29
C PRO A 979 -26.23 18.75 20.92
N LEU A 980 -27.28 18.47 20.14
CA LEU A 980 -28.63 18.27 20.67
C LEU A 980 -28.72 17.07 21.63
N LEU A 981 -27.96 15.99 21.37
CA LEU A 981 -27.95 14.79 22.20
C LEU A 981 -27.11 14.99 23.48
N ALA A 982 -26.03 15.78 23.39
CA ALA A 982 -25.22 16.14 24.55
C ALA A 982 -26.02 16.95 25.59
N LYS A 983 -26.75 17.98 25.15
CA LYS A 983 -27.60 18.81 26.03
C LYS A 983 -28.78 18.05 26.64
N ALA A 984 -29.21 16.94 26.04
CA ALA A 984 -30.21 16.06 26.62
C ALA A 984 -29.60 15.19 27.75
N ALA A 985 -28.34 14.76 27.61
CA ALA A 985 -27.62 13.97 28.62
C ALA A 985 -27.09 14.79 29.82
N GLU A 986 -27.02 16.12 29.72
CA GLU A 986 -26.75 17.01 30.86
C GLU A 986 -28.02 17.41 31.64
N LYS A 987 -29.21 17.11 31.10
CA LYS A 987 -30.52 17.44 31.69
C LYS A 987 -31.28 16.24 32.27
N ALA A 988 -30.77 15.03 32.05
CA ALA A 988 -31.35 13.75 32.49
C ALA A 988 -30.35 13.02 33.39
#